data_AF-A0A3M1D274-F1
#
_entry.id   AF-A0A3M1D274-F1
#
_cell.length_a   1.000
_cell.length_b   1.000
_cell.length_c   1.000
_cell.angle_alpha   90.00
_cell.angle_beta   90.00
_cell.angle_gamma   90.00
#
_symmetry.space_group_name_H-M   'P 1'
#
loop_
_entity.id
_entity.type
_entity.pdbx_description
1 polymer ?
#
loop_
_entity_poly.entity_id
_entity_poly.type
_entity_poly.pdbx_seq_one_letter_code
_entity_poly.pdbx_strand_id
1 'polypeptide(L)'
;MRFRELVLQGVRHFQQTFRLTLPDGFTVFVGPTGSGKSTIVDVVYHILNPDPTEPGTSRFTGTDPNLCRAAFTIEAADGKLYRLVQDLVRGSLVLAGFDPRSRQFVKISDSTQEIRQYLGAQLHLPHADVLSIVHFPRAGQLPSLAPLPAASSPAVDTATTATALGRQAMPDYGGQQDAATQFPGYQGAEPYDDRDLVLPDDPEEMKQQLETLKRDLEIARRVDEAQFELDGLQSELFELEQKGKEVEKARQKLEQLDRQLEQFAALERLPPDFEQKVKQFQAAKLRLEKDTGRLEKERESWQERQDRGRPLPLLRNRTFLLGMAGGAAALAAGSAGFFLMEWMRWLALLDIPAFGVALYAALRHIDAMEGFKHAQGRIEAIEQRLEKVRREFDLETMVVRKTMAEFEVDRPEKILEQFARRKSIEEERNEARQRLERLENDPDYQQNRQRQEQLKARMAELEKELQAGAGLMMGQREMERRIKALEKKLSALGNPSGASGQQESVFASAPPIVAGAQMAPPAPAGAPPGALRKTPAESPRLQPSTALQVDSSPAATKGPHQKLVDAGADLLLVPRERLETMLAQRGSQLLQFLSGGRYGSVSFGAGEQILCTDAHGQAGPVESLPGPEQDIVYLALWAAIVEAAGHMQPVPVLLDDSFSMVPAAVARPLGQLLAQLGSTTQVVLFTADEGWASAAGQSFRLA
;
A
#
# COMPACT_ATOMS: atom_id res chain seq x y z
N MET A 1 -2.33 19.59 -10.62
CA MET A 1 -1.02 19.80 -9.99
C MET A 1 -0.47 21.14 -10.48
N ARG A 2 0.18 21.92 -9.62
CA ARG A 2 0.80 23.21 -9.97
C ARG A 2 2.15 23.32 -9.28
N PHE A 3 3.15 23.82 -9.96
CA PHE A 3 4.45 24.15 -9.37
C PHE A 3 4.37 25.57 -8.84
N ARG A 4 4.79 25.78 -7.58
CA ARG A 4 4.65 27.08 -6.91
C ARG A 4 5.98 27.78 -6.73
N GLU A 5 6.99 27.03 -6.28
CA GLU A 5 8.25 27.62 -5.87
C GLU A 5 9.41 26.64 -5.97
N LEU A 6 10.54 27.11 -6.48
CA LEU A 6 11.83 26.42 -6.44
C LEU A 6 12.83 27.29 -5.67
N VAL A 7 13.52 26.69 -4.71
CA VAL A 7 14.63 27.31 -3.97
C VAL A 7 15.90 26.52 -4.26
N LEU A 8 16.95 27.19 -4.71
CA LEU A 8 18.25 26.60 -5.00
C LEU A 8 19.31 27.25 -4.11
N GLN A 9 20.24 26.47 -3.58
CA GLN A 9 21.37 26.95 -2.79
C GLN A 9 22.63 26.16 -3.13
N GLY A 10 23.65 26.86 -3.64
CA GLY A 10 24.94 26.31 -4.08
C GLY A 10 24.86 25.32 -5.25
N VAL A 11 23.87 25.53 -6.15
CA VAL A 11 23.65 24.71 -7.34
C VAL A 11 24.27 25.40 -8.56
N ARG A 12 25.40 24.90 -9.07
CA ARG A 12 26.16 25.48 -10.20
C ARG A 12 26.29 27.02 -10.12
N HIS A 13 25.53 27.74 -10.96
CA HIS A 13 25.53 29.20 -11.10
C HIS A 13 24.81 29.91 -9.94
N PHE A 14 24.05 29.18 -9.12
CA PHE A 14 23.27 29.70 -7.99
C PHE A 14 24.02 29.49 -6.67
N GLN A 15 25.11 30.24 -6.44
CA GLN A 15 25.92 30.12 -5.22
C GLN A 15 25.17 30.60 -3.96
N GLN A 16 24.40 31.68 -4.08
CA GLN A 16 23.53 32.18 -3.02
C GLN A 16 22.15 31.53 -3.09
N THR A 17 21.36 31.64 -2.02
CA THR A 17 19.97 31.16 -2.00
C THR A 17 19.15 31.90 -3.06
N PHE A 18 18.80 31.20 -4.12
CA PHE A 18 17.98 31.69 -5.22
C PHE A 18 16.56 31.15 -5.11
N ARG A 19 15.57 32.05 -5.05
CA ARG A 19 14.15 31.70 -4.93
C ARG A 19 13.43 32.07 -6.22
N LEU A 20 12.82 31.08 -6.85
CA LEU A 20 12.09 31.20 -8.10
C LEU A 20 10.61 30.85 -7.86
N THR A 21 9.73 31.83 -8.03
CA THR A 21 8.28 31.60 -8.00
C THR A 21 7.80 31.19 -9.38
N LEU A 22 6.91 30.19 -9.45
CA LEU A 22 6.35 29.67 -10.69
C LEU A 22 4.84 30.01 -10.73
N PRO A 23 4.44 31.09 -11.43
CA PRO A 23 3.04 31.48 -11.55
C PRO A 23 2.23 30.49 -12.39
N ASP A 24 0.91 30.55 -12.24
CA ASP A 24 -0.02 29.82 -13.09
C ASP A 24 -0.09 30.43 -14.49
N GLY A 25 -0.57 29.66 -15.48
CA GLY A 25 -0.66 30.13 -16.86
C GLY A 25 0.58 29.83 -17.69
N PHE A 26 0.74 30.58 -18.78
CA PHE A 26 1.95 30.57 -19.60
C PHE A 26 2.94 31.64 -19.10
N THR A 27 4.05 31.20 -18.52
CA THR A 27 5.11 32.05 -17.97
C THR A 27 6.41 31.86 -18.74
N VAL A 28 7.12 32.96 -19.01
CA VAL A 28 8.41 32.93 -19.70
C VAL A 28 9.53 33.48 -18.80
N PHE A 29 10.61 32.73 -18.68
CA PHE A 29 11.86 33.15 -18.05
C PHE A 29 12.91 33.38 -19.12
N VAL A 30 13.31 34.64 -19.32
CA VAL A 30 14.30 35.03 -20.31
C VAL A 30 15.66 35.22 -19.65
N GLY A 31 16.72 34.65 -20.21
CA GLY A 31 18.09 34.93 -19.77
C GLY A 31 19.13 34.51 -20.80
N PRO A 32 20.35 35.07 -20.78
CA PRO A 32 21.39 34.73 -21.74
C PRO A 32 21.86 33.27 -21.61
N THR A 33 22.56 32.76 -22.62
CA THR A 33 23.23 31.45 -22.52
C THR A 33 24.16 31.44 -21.30
N GLY A 34 24.05 30.42 -20.44
CA GLY A 34 24.80 30.33 -19.19
C GLY A 34 24.09 30.87 -17.94
N SER A 35 22.91 31.50 -18.07
CA SER A 35 22.13 32.01 -16.92
C SER A 35 21.52 30.93 -16.00
N GLY A 36 21.92 29.66 -16.15
CA GLY A 36 21.41 28.56 -15.32
C GLY A 36 20.00 28.03 -15.67
N LYS A 37 19.36 28.49 -16.76
CA LYS A 37 18.03 28.01 -17.23
C LYS A 37 17.89 26.50 -17.26
N SER A 38 18.76 25.82 -18.03
CA SER A 38 18.73 24.36 -18.15
C SER A 38 19.05 23.67 -16.82
N THR A 39 19.83 24.33 -15.95
CA THR A 39 20.09 23.80 -14.59
C THR A 39 18.83 23.82 -13.73
N ILE A 40 18.00 24.87 -13.83
CA ILE A 40 16.70 24.91 -13.14
C ILE A 40 15.81 23.75 -13.60
N VAL A 41 15.68 23.56 -14.92
CA VAL A 41 14.84 22.49 -15.48
C VAL A 41 15.37 21.10 -15.11
N ASP A 42 16.68 20.87 -15.21
CA ASP A 42 17.33 19.62 -14.82
C ASP A 42 17.13 19.29 -13.34
N VAL A 43 17.23 20.28 -12.45
CA VAL A 43 17.04 20.09 -11.01
C VAL A 43 15.58 19.77 -10.70
N VAL A 44 14.63 20.46 -11.31
CA VAL A 44 13.20 20.15 -11.13
C VAL A 44 12.90 18.74 -11.63
N TYR A 45 13.40 18.37 -12.81
CA TYR A 45 13.24 17.00 -13.34
C TYR A 45 13.83 15.96 -12.40
N HIS A 46 15.04 16.20 -11.87
CA HIS A 46 15.72 15.26 -10.97
C HIS A 46 15.03 15.12 -9.60
N ILE A 47 14.50 16.21 -9.04
CA ILE A 47 13.72 16.16 -7.79
C ILE A 47 12.43 15.37 -7.97
N LEU A 48 11.77 15.52 -9.13
CA LEU A 48 10.52 14.84 -9.46
C LEU A 48 10.72 13.36 -9.82
N ASN A 49 11.87 13.01 -10.40
CA ASN A 49 12.23 11.65 -10.76
C ASN A 49 13.59 11.29 -10.14
N PRO A 50 13.64 11.05 -8.83
CA PRO A 50 14.88 10.70 -8.18
C PRO A 50 15.31 9.29 -8.60
N ASP A 51 16.50 9.19 -9.17
CA ASP A 51 17.08 7.91 -9.57
C ASP A 51 17.78 7.26 -8.36
N PRO A 52 17.34 6.09 -7.88
CA PRO A 52 18.00 5.41 -6.76
C PRO A 52 19.43 4.94 -7.10
N THR A 53 19.77 4.83 -8.39
CA THR A 53 21.09 4.38 -8.83
C THR A 53 22.14 5.50 -8.85
N GLU A 54 21.71 6.77 -8.82
CA GLU A 54 22.58 7.94 -8.76
C GLU A 54 22.39 8.69 -7.42
N PRO A 55 22.90 8.16 -6.29
CA PRO A 55 22.72 8.74 -4.96
C PRO A 55 23.48 10.06 -4.74
N GLY A 56 24.18 10.59 -5.75
CA GLY A 56 24.84 11.89 -5.66
C GLY A 56 24.96 12.48 -7.05
N THR A 57 24.43 13.67 -7.25
CA THR A 57 24.49 14.35 -8.55
C THR A 57 25.59 15.38 -8.53
N SER A 58 26.84 14.91 -8.62
CA SER A 58 28.03 15.75 -8.82
C SER A 58 27.89 16.69 -10.03
N ARG A 59 27.03 16.35 -10.99
CA ARG A 59 26.68 17.24 -12.10
C ARG A 59 26.09 18.59 -11.67
N PHE A 60 25.51 18.72 -10.48
CA PHE A 60 24.88 19.95 -10.00
C PHE A 60 25.72 20.75 -8.99
N THR A 61 26.84 20.19 -8.51
CA THR A 61 27.66 20.85 -7.49
C THR A 61 28.25 22.14 -8.03
N GLY A 62 28.09 23.23 -7.27
CA GLY A 62 28.73 24.51 -7.53
C GLY A 62 30.19 24.54 -7.05
N THR A 63 30.69 25.75 -6.78
CA THR A 63 32.02 25.97 -6.21
C THR A 63 32.17 25.50 -4.76
N ASP A 64 31.08 25.52 -3.99
CA ASP A 64 31.06 24.95 -2.64
C ASP A 64 30.52 23.51 -2.69
N PRO A 65 31.38 22.49 -2.51
CA PRO A 65 30.97 21.10 -2.58
C PRO A 65 30.12 20.66 -1.37
N ASN A 66 30.09 21.44 -0.28
CA ASN A 66 29.40 21.06 0.96
C ASN A 66 27.96 21.57 1.05
N LEU A 67 27.57 22.51 0.18
CA LEU A 67 26.28 23.20 0.26
C LEU A 67 25.60 23.17 -1.10
N CYS A 68 24.96 22.05 -1.47
CA CYS A 68 24.18 21.94 -2.70
C CYS A 68 22.78 21.40 -2.38
N ARG A 69 21.81 22.30 -2.21
CA ARG A 69 20.45 21.95 -1.80
C ARG A 69 19.42 22.58 -2.71
N ALA A 70 18.35 21.85 -2.96
CA ALA A 70 17.20 22.34 -3.68
C ALA A 70 15.92 21.99 -2.92
N ALA A 71 14.97 22.93 -2.87
CA ALA A 71 13.65 22.70 -2.33
C ALA A 71 12.59 23.09 -3.36
N PHE A 72 11.63 22.21 -3.60
CA PHE A 72 10.60 22.38 -4.61
C PHE A 72 9.21 22.23 -4.00
N THR A 73 8.37 23.25 -4.17
CA THR A 73 7.01 23.30 -3.62
C THR A 73 5.99 23.06 -4.73
N ILE A 74 5.14 22.06 -4.53
CA ILE A 74 4.10 21.60 -5.46
C ILE A 74 2.74 21.72 -4.77
N GLU A 75 1.75 22.17 -5.50
CA GLU A 75 0.34 22.08 -5.12
C GLU A 75 -0.33 20.93 -5.86
N ALA A 76 -0.95 20.02 -5.12
CA ALA A 76 -1.71 18.91 -5.68
C ALA A 76 -3.06 19.37 -6.24
N ALA A 77 -3.78 18.49 -6.94
CA ALA A 77 -5.11 18.80 -7.47
C ALA A 77 -6.15 19.08 -6.36
N ASP A 78 -5.94 18.56 -5.15
CA ASP A 78 -6.78 18.81 -3.98
C ASP A 78 -6.43 20.12 -3.24
N GLY A 79 -5.48 20.91 -3.78
CA GLY A 79 -5.02 22.17 -3.20
C GLY A 79 -4.03 22.03 -2.04
N LYS A 80 -3.65 20.80 -1.65
CA LYS A 80 -2.63 20.60 -0.61
C LYS A 80 -1.24 20.94 -1.16
N LEU A 81 -0.43 21.57 -0.30
CA LEU A 81 0.95 21.91 -0.63
C LEU A 81 1.90 20.83 -0.12
N TYR A 82 2.81 20.41 -1.00
CA TYR A 82 3.88 19.48 -0.74
C TYR A 82 5.22 20.16 -1.02
N ARG A 83 6.22 19.87 -0.20
CA ARG A 83 7.58 20.36 -0.38
C ARG A 83 8.55 19.18 -0.43
N LEU A 84 9.28 19.08 -1.52
CA LEU A 84 10.39 18.17 -1.73
C LEU A 84 11.68 18.93 -1.41
N VAL A 85 12.51 18.41 -0.52
CA VAL A 85 13.82 18.98 -0.20
C VAL A 85 14.88 17.94 -0.51
N GLN A 86 15.77 18.24 -1.45
CA GLN A 86 16.86 17.37 -1.85
C GLN A 86 18.22 17.99 -1.52
N ASP A 87 19.07 17.22 -0.86
CA ASP A 87 20.50 17.49 -0.76
C ASP A 87 21.18 16.81 -1.94
N LEU A 88 21.62 17.57 -2.94
CA LEU A 88 22.12 17.04 -4.22
C LEU A 88 23.50 16.38 -4.07
N VAL A 89 24.25 16.75 -3.02
CA VAL A 89 25.56 16.14 -2.69
C VAL A 89 25.37 14.79 -2.03
N ARG A 90 24.44 14.70 -1.06
CA ARG A 90 24.20 13.47 -0.30
C ARG A 90 23.16 12.53 -0.95
N GLY A 91 22.40 13.03 -1.92
CA GLY A 91 21.25 12.35 -2.52
C GLY A 91 20.04 12.17 -1.61
N SER A 92 20.08 12.68 -0.38
CA SER A 92 18.94 12.55 0.54
C SER A 92 17.79 13.43 0.05
N LEU A 93 16.60 12.83 -0.09
CA LEU A 93 15.38 13.50 -0.51
C LEU A 93 14.33 13.37 0.61
N VAL A 94 13.70 14.48 0.98
CA VAL A 94 12.65 14.50 2.00
C VAL A 94 11.39 15.09 1.40
N LEU A 95 10.28 14.37 1.52
CA LEU A 95 8.94 14.85 1.18
C LEU A 95 8.23 15.29 2.45
N ALA A 96 7.71 16.51 2.45
CA ALA A 96 6.90 17.06 3.54
C ALA A 96 5.57 17.61 3.02
N GLY A 97 4.49 17.38 3.77
CA GLY A 97 3.17 17.94 3.50
C GLY A 97 2.89 19.16 4.37
N PHE A 98 2.25 20.18 3.80
CA PHE A 98 1.84 21.36 4.56
C PHE A 98 0.61 21.05 5.40
N ASP A 99 0.72 21.20 6.72
CA ASP A 99 -0.43 21.12 7.62
C ASP A 99 -0.99 22.53 7.86
N PRO A 100 -2.25 22.82 7.43
CA PRO A 100 -2.84 24.14 7.58
C PRO A 100 -3.05 24.55 9.05
N ARG A 101 -3.11 23.59 9.99
CA ARG A 101 -3.29 23.88 11.42
C ARG A 101 -2.03 24.40 12.06
N SER A 102 -0.91 23.69 11.87
CA SER A 102 0.40 24.11 12.39
C SER A 102 1.09 25.18 11.54
N ARG A 103 0.63 25.41 10.30
CA ARG A 103 1.30 26.25 9.28
C ARG A 103 2.76 25.82 9.04
N GLN A 104 3.06 24.55 9.24
CA GLN A 104 4.38 23.96 9.05
C GLN A 104 4.34 22.79 8.08
N PHE A 105 5.47 22.52 7.45
CA PHE A 105 5.65 21.33 6.63
C PHE A 105 6.02 20.16 7.54
N VAL A 106 5.14 19.17 7.63
CA VAL A 106 5.35 17.93 8.38
C VAL A 106 5.94 16.88 7.45
N LYS A 107 7.03 16.24 7.87
CA LYS A 107 7.70 15.18 7.10
C LYS A 107 6.75 14.01 6.87
N ILE A 108 6.62 13.58 5.61
CA ILE A 108 5.85 12.40 5.19
C ILE A 108 6.79 11.20 5.04
N SER A 109 7.86 11.36 4.27
CA SER A 109 8.86 10.30 4.03
C SER A 109 10.22 10.90 3.66
N ASP A 110 11.29 10.16 3.93
CA ASP A 110 12.67 10.38 3.48
C ASP A 110 13.22 9.25 2.61
N SER A 111 12.42 8.21 2.35
CA SER A 111 12.80 7.11 1.47
C SER A 111 12.53 7.47 0.01
N THR A 112 13.55 7.47 -0.83
CA THR A 112 13.43 7.84 -2.25
C THR A 112 12.41 6.99 -3.01
N GLN A 113 12.32 5.69 -2.69
CA GLN A 113 11.35 4.78 -3.32
C GLN A 113 9.91 5.10 -2.91
N GLU A 114 9.68 5.33 -1.61
CA GLU A 114 8.37 5.72 -1.09
C GLU A 114 7.94 7.08 -1.66
N ILE A 115 8.87 8.03 -1.74
CA ILE A 115 8.60 9.35 -2.33
C ILE A 115 8.21 9.19 -3.80
N ARG A 116 8.94 8.41 -4.59
CA ARG A 116 8.58 8.16 -6.00
C ARG A 116 7.20 7.52 -6.14
N GLN A 117 6.90 6.51 -5.32
CA GLN A 117 5.59 5.88 -5.29
C GLN A 117 4.49 6.88 -4.89
N TYR A 118 4.77 7.74 -3.91
CA TYR A 118 3.84 8.77 -3.46
C TYR A 118 3.58 9.81 -4.56
N LEU A 119 4.62 10.30 -5.24
CA LEU A 119 4.48 11.25 -6.35
C LEU A 119 3.67 10.64 -7.49
N GLY A 120 3.89 9.37 -7.84
CA GLY A 120 3.12 8.68 -8.88
C GLY A 120 1.67 8.38 -8.47
N ALA A 121 1.44 7.90 -7.24
CA ALA A 121 0.11 7.47 -6.81
C ALA A 121 -0.80 8.63 -6.35
N GLN A 122 -0.24 9.60 -5.61
CA GLN A 122 -1.02 10.68 -4.97
C GLN A 122 -0.97 11.98 -5.75
N LEU A 123 0.17 12.31 -6.36
CA LEU A 123 0.30 13.50 -7.21
C LEU A 123 0.08 13.18 -8.70
N HIS A 124 -0.14 11.91 -9.01
CA HIS A 124 -0.36 11.39 -10.36
C HIS A 124 0.78 11.75 -11.33
N LEU A 125 2.01 11.87 -10.83
CA LEU A 125 3.16 12.18 -11.68
C LEU A 125 3.40 11.02 -12.67
N PRO A 126 3.53 11.28 -13.98
CA PRO A 126 3.75 10.22 -14.96
C PRO A 126 5.14 9.57 -14.82
N HIS A 127 5.32 8.42 -15.48
CA HIS A 127 6.60 7.73 -15.52
C HIS A 127 7.72 8.61 -16.10
N ALA A 128 8.97 8.30 -15.72
CA ALA A 128 10.17 9.09 -16.05
C ALA A 128 10.31 9.40 -17.55
N ASP A 129 10.05 8.41 -18.40
CA ASP A 129 10.18 8.53 -19.85
C ASP A 129 9.14 9.49 -20.41
N VAL A 130 7.87 9.32 -20.01
CA VAL A 130 6.75 10.19 -20.36
C VAL A 130 6.98 11.61 -19.85
N LEU A 131 7.45 11.74 -18.61
CA LEU A 131 7.78 13.03 -18.00
C LEU A 131 8.86 13.75 -18.83
N SER A 132 9.90 13.04 -19.26
CA SER A 132 11.00 13.60 -20.05
C SER A 132 10.60 14.02 -21.46
N ILE A 133 9.69 13.28 -22.11
CA ILE A 133 9.30 13.50 -23.51
C ILE A 133 8.18 14.55 -23.59
N VAL A 134 7.18 14.48 -22.71
CA VAL A 134 5.96 15.30 -22.81
C VAL A 134 6.04 16.54 -21.93
N HIS A 135 6.49 16.42 -20.69
CA HIS A 135 6.44 17.52 -19.71
C HIS A 135 7.75 18.31 -19.59
N PHE A 136 8.89 17.72 -19.98
CA PHE A 136 10.21 18.34 -19.93
C PHE A 136 10.91 18.34 -21.31
N PRO A 137 10.24 18.74 -22.40
CA PRO A 137 10.84 18.65 -23.72
C PRO A 137 12.05 19.57 -23.83
N ARG A 138 13.14 19.06 -24.42
CA ARG A 138 14.40 19.79 -24.61
C ARG A 138 14.64 20.05 -26.09
N ALA A 139 15.42 21.08 -26.41
CA ALA A 139 15.81 21.37 -27.80
C ALA A 139 16.37 20.13 -28.53
N GLY A 140 17.21 19.32 -27.87
CA GLY A 140 17.80 18.11 -28.46
C GLY A 140 16.84 16.96 -28.74
N GLN A 141 15.57 17.04 -28.32
CA GLN A 141 14.54 16.05 -28.65
C GLN A 141 13.81 16.36 -29.96
N LEU A 142 14.00 17.56 -30.52
CA LEU A 142 13.43 17.91 -31.81
C LEU A 142 13.96 16.96 -32.90
N PRO A 143 13.10 16.44 -33.78
CA PRO A 143 13.51 15.55 -34.87
C PRO A 143 14.66 16.08 -35.73
N SER A 144 14.70 17.38 -35.98
CA SER A 144 15.78 18.00 -36.77
C SER A 144 17.16 17.94 -36.11
N LEU A 145 17.20 17.83 -34.78
CA LEU A 145 18.42 17.76 -33.98
C LEU A 145 18.70 16.37 -33.44
N ALA A 146 17.77 15.43 -33.61
CA ALA A 146 17.95 14.05 -33.18
C ALA A 146 19.16 13.46 -33.94
N PRO A 147 20.13 12.84 -33.24
CA PRO A 147 21.26 12.23 -33.90
C PRO A 147 20.74 11.17 -34.87
N LEU A 148 21.07 11.33 -36.15
CA LEU A 148 20.80 10.31 -37.16
C LEU A 148 21.33 8.96 -36.62
N PRO A 149 20.51 7.89 -36.63
CA PRO A 149 20.91 6.61 -36.10
C PRO A 149 22.20 6.20 -36.80
N ALA A 150 23.31 6.21 -36.05
CA ALA A 150 24.60 5.81 -36.58
C ALA A 150 24.43 4.37 -37.08
N ALA A 151 24.69 4.14 -38.37
CA ALA A 151 24.64 2.82 -38.96
C ALA A 151 25.46 1.88 -38.06
N SER A 152 24.77 0.92 -37.44
CA SER A 152 25.33 0.07 -36.40
C SER A 152 26.53 -0.68 -36.97
N SER A 153 27.71 -0.38 -36.45
CA SER A 153 28.88 -1.24 -36.66
C SER A 153 28.65 -2.56 -35.91
N PRO A 154 29.02 -3.72 -36.50
CA PRO A 154 28.75 -5.02 -35.90
C PRO A 154 29.48 -5.18 -34.57
N ALA A 155 28.72 -5.37 -33.50
CA ALA A 155 29.24 -5.60 -32.15
C ALA A 155 29.81 -7.02 -32.04
N VAL A 156 31.02 -7.11 -31.51
CA VAL A 156 31.72 -8.36 -31.18
C VAL A 156 31.33 -8.78 -29.76
N ASP A 157 30.74 -9.97 -29.65
CA ASP A 157 30.40 -10.60 -28.38
C ASP A 157 31.65 -11.06 -27.63
N THR A 158 31.87 -10.53 -26.42
CA THR A 158 32.77 -11.15 -25.43
C THR A 158 32.01 -11.37 -24.13
N ALA A 159 31.44 -12.56 -23.98
CA ALA A 159 30.98 -13.09 -22.71
C ALA A 159 32.19 -13.62 -21.92
N THR A 160 32.38 -13.14 -20.68
CA THR A 160 33.29 -13.78 -19.72
C THR A 160 32.53 -14.10 -18.44
N THR A 161 32.52 -15.38 -18.12
CA THR A 161 32.11 -16.08 -16.91
C THR A 161 32.68 -15.47 -15.62
N ALA A 162 31.85 -15.40 -14.56
CA ALA A 162 32.34 -15.37 -13.18
C ALA A 162 31.44 -16.18 -12.23
N THR A 163 32.10 -17.23 -11.74
CA THR A 163 31.91 -18.25 -10.71
C THR A 163 31.25 -17.84 -9.38
N ALA A 164 30.59 -18.84 -8.79
CA ALA A 164 30.00 -18.94 -7.46
C ALA A 164 30.96 -18.81 -6.26
N LEU A 165 30.40 -18.50 -5.08
CA LEU A 165 30.80 -18.83 -3.68
C LEU A 165 29.94 -17.93 -2.76
N GLY A 166 29.40 -18.30 -1.59
CA GLY A 166 29.43 -19.50 -0.78
C GLY A 166 28.47 -19.30 0.41
N ARG A 167 27.81 -20.37 0.84
CA ARG A 167 27.06 -20.48 2.10
C ARG A 167 28.03 -20.54 3.27
N GLN A 168 27.79 -19.78 4.33
CA GLN A 168 28.32 -20.06 5.66
C GLN A 168 27.19 -20.00 6.69
N ALA A 169 26.98 -21.15 7.34
CA ALA A 169 26.21 -21.33 8.56
C ALA A 169 27.16 -21.20 9.76
N MET A 170 26.62 -20.74 10.89
CA MET A 170 27.27 -20.63 12.20
C MET A 170 26.16 -20.73 13.29
N PRO A 171 26.49 -21.04 14.54
CA PRO A 171 26.14 -22.34 15.11
C PRO A 171 25.14 -22.30 16.27
N ASP A 172 24.62 -23.50 16.51
CA ASP A 172 23.93 -24.04 17.66
C ASP A 172 24.55 -23.64 19.00
N TYR A 173 23.75 -23.01 19.87
CA TYR A 173 24.07 -22.74 21.28
C TYR A 173 23.21 -23.65 22.15
N GLY A 174 23.80 -24.78 22.55
CA GLY A 174 23.28 -25.64 23.59
C GLY A 174 23.77 -25.21 24.97
N GLY A 175 22.87 -25.31 25.96
CA GLY A 175 23.21 -25.61 27.35
C GLY A 175 23.10 -24.45 28.34
N GLN A 176 22.10 -24.52 29.22
CA GLN A 176 22.23 -24.46 30.69
C GLN A 176 20.82 -24.46 31.31
N GLN A 177 20.37 -25.59 31.82
CA GLN A 177 20.45 -25.99 33.24
C GLN A 177 19.22 -25.53 34.04
N ASP A 178 18.22 -26.41 34.04
CA ASP A 178 17.21 -26.53 35.08
C ASP A 178 17.89 -26.78 36.43
N ALA A 179 17.65 -25.88 37.39
CA ALA A 179 17.93 -26.12 38.79
C ALA A 179 16.60 -26.21 39.55
N ALA A 180 16.13 -27.45 39.71
CA ALA A 180 15.11 -27.82 40.67
C ALA A 180 15.69 -27.71 42.09
N THR A 181 15.22 -26.75 42.88
CA THR A 181 15.48 -26.72 44.32
C THR A 181 14.54 -27.69 45.01
N GLN A 182 15.05 -28.91 45.18
CA GLN A 182 14.53 -29.92 46.09
C GLN A 182 14.54 -29.41 47.54
N PHE A 183 13.38 -29.52 48.15
CA PHE A 183 13.13 -29.59 49.58
C PHE A 183 14.03 -30.65 50.24
N PRO A 184 14.81 -30.32 51.29
CA PRO A 184 15.43 -31.30 52.15
C PRO A 184 14.84 -31.28 53.57
N GLY A 185 14.45 -32.47 54.04
CA GLY A 185 14.87 -32.91 55.36
C GLY A 185 13.94 -32.65 56.54
N TYR A 186 13.09 -33.64 56.80
CA TYR A 186 12.67 -34.12 58.12
C TYR A 186 13.73 -34.00 59.23
N GLN A 187 13.29 -33.65 60.45
CA GLN A 187 13.64 -34.22 61.77
C GLN A 187 12.91 -33.34 62.81
N GLY A 188 11.79 -33.76 63.43
CA GLY A 188 11.75 -34.89 64.35
C GLY A 188 12.44 -34.54 65.67
N ALA A 189 12.02 -33.46 66.35
CA ALA A 189 12.58 -33.04 67.63
C ALA A 189 11.72 -33.57 68.80
N GLU A 190 12.39 -34.35 69.65
CA GLU A 190 11.88 -35.01 70.85
C GLU A 190 11.42 -34.04 71.95
N PRO A 191 10.54 -34.47 72.87
CA PRO A 191 10.21 -33.70 74.06
C PRO A 191 11.45 -33.56 74.95
N TYR A 192 11.98 -32.34 75.05
CA TYR A 192 13.02 -32.00 76.03
C TYR A 192 12.48 -32.22 77.46
N ASP A 193 13.13 -33.14 78.18
CA ASP A 193 12.96 -33.37 79.60
C ASP A 193 13.71 -32.28 80.38
N ASP A 194 12.98 -31.53 81.21
CA ASP A 194 13.34 -30.24 81.81
C ASP A 194 14.23 -30.39 83.07
N ARG A 195 15.19 -31.33 83.07
CA ARG A 195 15.84 -31.80 84.34
C ARG A 195 17.34 -31.61 84.51
N ASP A 196 18.11 -31.19 83.51
CA ASP A 196 19.57 -31.02 83.67
C ASP A 196 20.05 -29.60 83.32
N LEU A 197 19.48 -28.59 83.98
CA LEU A 197 20.12 -27.28 84.12
C LEU A 197 21.26 -27.41 85.14
N VAL A 198 22.40 -27.94 84.69
CA VAL A 198 23.67 -27.89 85.42
C VAL A 198 24.08 -26.42 85.54
N LEU A 199 23.66 -25.80 86.65
CA LEU A 199 23.97 -24.43 87.02
C LEU A 199 25.39 -24.42 87.61
N PRO A 200 26.33 -23.63 87.08
CA PRO A 200 27.66 -23.47 87.66
C PRO A 200 27.57 -23.09 89.14
N ASP A 201 28.47 -23.60 89.97
CA ASP A 201 28.50 -23.32 91.41
C ASP A 201 29.41 -22.13 91.75
N ASP A 202 30.17 -21.62 90.78
CA ASP A 202 31.00 -20.43 90.94
C ASP A 202 30.15 -19.14 90.86
N PRO A 203 30.12 -18.30 91.91
CA PRO A 203 29.33 -17.07 91.93
C PRO A 203 29.75 -16.03 90.89
N GLU A 204 30.99 -16.08 90.38
CA GLU A 204 31.43 -15.17 89.30
C GLU A 204 30.92 -15.64 87.93
N GLU A 205 30.97 -16.95 87.65
CA GLU A 205 30.45 -17.52 86.41
C GLU A 205 28.91 -17.37 86.31
N MET A 206 28.20 -17.51 87.44
CA MET A 206 26.75 -17.26 87.48
C MET A 206 26.39 -15.81 87.14
N LYS A 207 27.19 -14.82 87.59
CA LYS A 207 26.98 -13.41 87.25
C LYS A 207 27.24 -13.15 85.77
N GLN A 208 28.29 -13.74 85.21
CA GLN A 208 28.62 -13.61 83.79
C GLN A 208 27.53 -14.24 82.91
N GLN A 209 27.06 -15.45 83.25
CA GLN A 209 25.94 -16.10 82.55
C GLN A 209 24.64 -15.31 82.66
N LEU A 210 24.39 -14.68 83.80
CA LEU A 210 23.22 -13.84 84.01
C LEU A 210 23.32 -12.56 83.16
N GLU A 211 24.50 -11.95 83.04
CA GLU A 211 24.71 -10.83 82.12
C GLU A 211 24.56 -11.22 80.64
N THR A 212 25.10 -12.37 80.21
CA THR A 212 24.91 -12.85 78.83
C THR A 212 23.46 -13.17 78.55
N LEU A 213 22.77 -13.87 79.46
CA LEU A 213 21.35 -14.17 79.31
C LEU A 213 20.48 -12.91 79.33
N LYS A 214 20.84 -11.87 80.09
CA LYS A 214 20.14 -10.58 80.05
C LYS A 214 20.33 -9.88 78.71
N ARG A 215 21.54 -9.90 78.14
CA ARG A 215 21.82 -9.37 76.79
C ARG A 215 21.06 -10.16 75.72
N ASP A 216 21.10 -11.48 75.79
CA ASP A 216 20.42 -12.39 74.86
C ASP A 216 18.90 -12.24 74.95
N LEU A 217 18.35 -12.08 76.15
CA LEU A 217 16.92 -11.81 76.37
C LEU A 217 16.52 -10.45 75.79
N GLU A 218 17.35 -9.42 75.92
CA GLU A 218 17.08 -8.12 75.30
C GLU A 218 17.07 -8.22 73.77
N ILE A 219 18.02 -8.95 73.18
CA ILE A 219 18.02 -9.22 71.74
C ILE A 219 16.78 -10.03 71.34
N ALA A 220 16.41 -11.05 72.10
CA ALA A 220 15.22 -11.87 71.84
C ALA A 220 13.92 -11.06 71.92
N ARG A 221 13.80 -10.11 72.86
CA ARG A 221 12.65 -9.19 72.91
C ARG A 221 12.59 -8.30 71.68
N ARG A 222 13.74 -7.79 71.20
CA ARG A 222 13.80 -7.02 69.95
C ARG A 222 13.43 -7.86 68.74
N VAL A 223 13.84 -9.14 68.73
CA VAL A 223 13.44 -10.11 67.69
C VAL A 223 11.93 -10.36 67.72
N ASP A 224 11.33 -10.59 68.89
CA ASP A 224 9.89 -10.81 69.01
C ASP A 224 9.07 -9.55 68.64
N GLU A 225 9.54 -8.36 69.02
CA GLU A 225 8.94 -7.08 68.62
C GLU A 225 9.05 -6.87 67.11
N ALA A 226 10.23 -7.14 66.52
CA ALA A 226 10.44 -7.09 65.08
C ALA A 226 9.58 -8.11 64.31
N GLN A 227 9.36 -9.31 64.86
CA GLN A 227 8.45 -10.30 64.28
C GLN A 227 7.00 -9.80 64.29
N PHE A 228 6.55 -9.24 65.41
CA PHE A 228 5.20 -8.67 65.51
C PHE A 228 5.00 -7.50 64.55
N GLU A 229 5.99 -6.61 64.41
CA GLU A 229 5.96 -5.55 63.40
C GLU A 229 5.92 -6.11 61.98
N LEU A 230 6.72 -7.13 61.70
CA LEU A 230 6.77 -7.78 60.38
C LEU A 230 5.42 -8.38 60.00
N ASP A 231 4.75 -9.09 60.91
CA ASP A 231 3.40 -9.65 60.69
C ASP A 231 2.37 -8.54 60.42
N GLY A 232 2.45 -7.42 61.16
CA GLY A 232 1.60 -6.26 60.94
C GLY A 232 1.80 -5.63 59.55
N LEU A 233 3.07 -5.43 59.14
CA LEU A 233 3.42 -4.88 57.83
C LEU A 233 3.01 -5.83 56.68
N GLN A 234 3.10 -7.15 56.89
CA GLN A 234 2.62 -8.14 55.93
C GLN A 234 1.10 -8.05 55.73
N SER A 235 0.33 -7.87 56.80
CA SER A 235 -1.12 -7.66 56.70
C SER A 235 -1.45 -6.39 55.93
N GLU A 236 -0.79 -5.27 56.21
CA GLU A 236 -0.97 -4.02 55.47
C GLU A 236 -0.59 -4.16 53.99
N LEU A 237 0.51 -4.86 53.70
CA LEU A 237 0.96 -5.12 52.34
C LEU A 237 -0.09 -5.90 51.56
N PHE A 238 -0.66 -6.95 52.17
CA PHE A 238 -1.71 -7.75 51.56
C PHE A 238 -2.97 -6.94 51.23
N GLU A 239 -3.40 -6.04 52.12
CA GLU A 239 -4.54 -5.15 51.86
C GLU A 239 -4.27 -4.20 50.68
N LEU A 240 -3.06 -3.63 50.62
CA LEU A 240 -2.66 -2.76 49.51
C LEU A 240 -2.56 -3.54 48.20
N GLU A 241 -2.06 -4.77 48.22
CA GLU A 241 -2.02 -5.64 47.05
C GLU A 241 -3.43 -5.99 46.57
N GLN A 242 -4.37 -6.24 47.50
CA GLN A 242 -5.77 -6.48 47.16
C GLN A 242 -6.42 -5.28 46.46
N LYS A 243 -6.06 -4.05 46.83
CA LYS A 243 -6.47 -2.83 46.11
C LYS A 243 -5.79 -2.71 44.74
N GLY A 244 -4.53 -3.14 44.61
CA GLY A 244 -3.80 -3.18 43.34
C GLY A 244 -4.34 -4.17 42.30
N LYS A 245 -5.04 -5.24 42.73
CA LYS A 245 -5.60 -6.27 41.84
C LYS A 245 -6.56 -5.73 40.77
N GLU A 246 -7.23 -4.60 41.01
CA GLU A 246 -8.12 -4.00 40.01
C GLU A 246 -7.35 -3.46 38.80
N VAL A 247 -6.19 -2.84 39.03
CA VAL A 247 -5.29 -2.34 37.98
C VAL A 247 -4.69 -3.51 37.21
N GLU A 248 -4.28 -4.57 37.90
CA GLU A 248 -3.77 -5.79 37.26
C GLU A 248 -4.81 -6.46 36.37
N LYS A 249 -6.07 -6.58 36.82
CA LYS A 249 -7.18 -7.10 36.00
C LYS A 249 -7.43 -6.23 34.76
N ALA A 250 -7.36 -4.91 34.89
CA ALA A 250 -7.49 -3.99 33.76
C ALA A 250 -6.34 -4.19 32.75
N ARG A 251 -5.10 -4.36 33.23
CA ARG A 251 -3.92 -4.64 32.40
C ARG A 251 -4.02 -5.98 31.68
N GLN A 252 -4.42 -7.05 32.39
CA GLN A 252 -4.65 -8.37 31.79
C GLN A 252 -5.74 -8.33 30.71
N LYS A 253 -6.82 -7.57 30.93
CA LYS A 253 -7.86 -7.38 29.91
C LYS A 253 -7.30 -6.69 28.66
N LEU A 254 -6.47 -5.65 28.83
CA LEU A 254 -5.83 -4.96 27.72
C LEU A 254 -4.90 -5.90 26.93
N GLU A 255 -4.08 -6.70 27.60
CA GLU A 255 -3.25 -7.72 26.95
C GLU A 255 -4.08 -8.78 26.21
N GLN A 256 -5.21 -9.22 26.76
CA GLN A 256 -6.11 -10.15 26.09
C GLN A 256 -6.70 -9.54 24.81
N LEU A 257 -7.12 -8.28 24.85
CA LEU A 257 -7.62 -7.56 23.69
C LEU A 257 -6.52 -7.33 22.63
N ASP A 258 -5.30 -7.03 23.05
CA ASP A 258 -4.13 -6.92 22.15
C ASP A 258 -3.87 -8.26 21.43
N ARG A 259 -3.85 -9.39 22.14
CA ARG A 259 -3.71 -10.72 21.51
C ARG A 259 -4.87 -11.06 20.57
N GLN A 260 -6.08 -10.61 20.86
CA GLN A 260 -7.21 -10.77 19.95
C GLN A 260 -7.03 -9.93 18.68
N LEU A 261 -6.50 -8.71 18.79
CA LEU A 261 -6.20 -7.86 17.63
C LEU A 261 -5.07 -8.43 16.77
N GLU A 262 -4.07 -9.09 17.36
CA GLU A 262 -3.00 -9.75 16.60
C GLU A 262 -3.54 -10.84 15.65
N GLN A 263 -4.63 -11.52 16.01
CA GLN A 263 -5.30 -12.49 15.11
C GLN A 263 -5.86 -11.82 13.84
N PHE A 264 -6.09 -10.50 13.89
CA PHE A 264 -6.56 -9.68 12.79
C PHE A 264 -5.45 -8.83 12.13
N ALA A 265 -4.18 -9.04 12.47
CA ALA A 265 -3.06 -8.26 11.94
C ALA A 265 -2.97 -8.31 10.40
N ALA A 266 -3.38 -9.43 9.78
CA ALA A 266 -3.44 -9.55 8.33
C ALA A 266 -4.40 -8.52 7.69
N LEU A 267 -5.48 -8.13 8.39
CA LEU A 267 -6.45 -7.14 7.90
C LEU A 267 -5.88 -5.71 7.86
N GLU A 268 -4.77 -5.41 8.55
CA GLU A 268 -4.11 -4.10 8.47
C GLU A 268 -3.48 -3.81 7.11
N ARG A 269 -3.15 -4.86 6.37
CA ARG A 269 -2.56 -4.74 5.03
C ARG A 269 -3.59 -4.36 3.97
N LEU A 270 -4.88 -4.42 4.31
CA LEU A 270 -5.95 -4.08 3.38
C LEU A 270 -6.07 -2.56 3.20
N PRO A 271 -6.33 -2.08 1.97
CA PRO A 271 -6.55 -0.66 1.73
C PRO A 271 -7.72 -0.10 2.57
N PRO A 272 -7.65 1.17 3.04
CA PRO A 272 -8.69 1.77 3.87
C PRO A 272 -10.07 1.82 3.17
N ASP A 273 -10.08 1.84 1.83
CA ASP A 273 -11.32 1.87 1.04
C ASP A 273 -11.90 0.48 0.75
N PHE A 274 -11.40 -0.58 1.39
CA PHE A 274 -11.81 -1.95 1.09
C PHE A 274 -13.32 -2.17 1.27
N GLU A 275 -13.92 -1.59 2.32
CA GLU A 275 -15.38 -1.67 2.53
C GLU A 275 -16.17 -1.09 1.35
N GLN A 276 -15.72 0.04 0.81
CA GLN A 276 -16.35 0.65 -0.36
C GLN A 276 -16.18 -0.24 -1.58
N LYS A 277 -15.00 -0.84 -1.77
CA LYS A 277 -14.72 -1.79 -2.87
C LYS A 277 -15.59 -3.04 -2.79
N VAL A 278 -15.88 -3.57 -1.59
CA VAL A 278 -16.80 -4.71 -1.43
C VAL A 278 -18.23 -4.31 -1.81
N LYS A 279 -18.70 -3.12 -1.43
CA LYS A 279 -20.02 -2.61 -1.86
C LYS A 279 -20.07 -2.42 -3.37
N GLN A 280 -19.01 -1.87 -3.96
CA GLN A 280 -18.87 -1.73 -5.41
C GLN A 280 -18.86 -3.10 -6.10
N PHE A 281 -18.19 -4.11 -5.55
CA PHE A 281 -18.19 -5.48 -6.05
C PHE A 281 -19.60 -6.07 -6.09
N GLN A 282 -20.39 -5.92 -5.03
CA GLN A 282 -21.78 -6.39 -5.02
C GLN A 282 -22.65 -5.67 -6.06
N ALA A 283 -22.49 -4.35 -6.18
CA ALA A 283 -23.20 -3.56 -7.19
C ALA A 283 -22.78 -3.95 -8.63
N ALA A 284 -21.48 -4.14 -8.86
CA ALA A 284 -20.92 -4.58 -10.13
C ALA A 284 -21.40 -5.99 -10.50
N LYS A 285 -21.52 -6.89 -9.53
CA LYS A 285 -22.05 -8.25 -9.74
C LYS A 285 -23.52 -8.21 -10.18
N LEU A 286 -24.35 -7.41 -9.52
CA LEU A 286 -25.75 -7.22 -9.92
C LEU A 286 -25.89 -6.58 -11.31
N ARG A 287 -25.00 -5.63 -11.65
CA ARG A 287 -24.94 -5.03 -13.00
C ARG A 287 -24.55 -6.08 -14.04
N LEU A 288 -23.50 -6.87 -13.78
CA LEU A 288 -23.06 -7.96 -14.65
C LEU A 288 -24.20 -8.94 -14.92
N GLU A 289 -24.87 -9.44 -13.87
CA GLU A 289 -25.99 -10.39 -14.00
C GLU A 289 -27.14 -9.79 -14.84
N LYS A 290 -27.45 -8.51 -14.64
CA LYS A 290 -28.49 -7.82 -15.42
C LYS A 290 -28.10 -7.64 -16.89
N ASP A 291 -26.87 -7.20 -17.16
CA ASP A 291 -26.39 -6.90 -18.50
C ASP A 291 -26.14 -8.18 -19.31
N THR A 292 -25.58 -9.22 -18.69
CA THR A 292 -25.43 -10.54 -19.30
C THR A 292 -26.79 -11.14 -19.61
N GLY A 293 -27.74 -11.15 -18.67
CA GLY A 293 -29.09 -11.65 -18.92
C GLY A 293 -29.85 -10.87 -19.99
N ARG A 294 -29.60 -9.56 -20.15
CA ARG A 294 -30.16 -8.76 -21.25
C ARG A 294 -29.55 -9.14 -22.60
N LEU A 295 -28.23 -9.24 -22.67
CA LEU A 295 -27.51 -9.57 -23.91
C LEU A 295 -27.78 -11.02 -24.34
N GLU A 296 -27.95 -11.96 -23.40
CA GLU A 296 -28.32 -13.35 -23.69
C GLU A 296 -29.73 -13.44 -24.29
N LYS A 297 -30.72 -12.74 -23.74
CA LYS A 297 -32.07 -12.65 -24.35
C LYS A 297 -32.03 -12.04 -25.75
N GLU A 298 -31.19 -11.01 -25.96
CA GLU A 298 -31.00 -10.41 -27.28
C GLU A 298 -30.38 -11.43 -28.25
N ARG A 299 -29.35 -12.15 -27.81
CA ARG A 299 -28.70 -13.23 -28.57
C ARG A 299 -29.71 -14.31 -28.97
N GLU A 300 -30.51 -14.81 -28.02
CA GLU A 300 -31.57 -15.79 -28.28
C GLU A 300 -32.56 -15.29 -29.34
N SER A 301 -32.99 -14.02 -29.25
CA SER A 301 -33.91 -13.44 -30.22
C SER A 301 -33.33 -13.35 -31.65
N TRP A 302 -32.03 -13.10 -31.79
CA TRP A 302 -31.34 -13.09 -33.07
C TRP A 302 -31.05 -14.49 -33.58
N GLN A 303 -30.79 -15.44 -32.68
CA GLN A 303 -30.61 -16.85 -33.01
C GLN A 303 -31.92 -17.47 -33.52
N GLU A 304 -33.07 -17.17 -32.89
CA GLU A 304 -34.38 -17.57 -33.42
C GLU A 304 -34.65 -16.99 -34.82
N ARG A 305 -34.26 -15.73 -35.07
CA ARG A 305 -34.38 -15.12 -36.41
C ARG A 305 -33.45 -15.78 -37.42
N GLN A 306 -32.24 -16.12 -37.02
CA GLN A 306 -31.27 -16.84 -37.84
C GLN A 306 -31.79 -18.23 -38.22
N ASP A 307 -32.35 -18.96 -37.25
CA ASP A 307 -32.90 -20.30 -37.45
C ASP A 307 -34.14 -20.28 -38.36
N ARG A 308 -35.04 -19.29 -38.17
CA ARG A 308 -36.20 -19.08 -39.06
C ARG A 308 -35.79 -18.61 -40.46
N GLY A 309 -34.71 -17.84 -40.55
CA GLY A 309 -34.24 -17.22 -41.79
C GLY A 309 -33.27 -18.07 -42.60
N ARG A 310 -32.83 -19.24 -42.11
CA ARG A 310 -31.80 -20.06 -42.75
C ARG A 310 -32.26 -20.50 -44.15
N PRO A 311 -31.67 -19.95 -45.23
CA PRO A 311 -32.15 -20.25 -46.56
C PRO A 311 -31.81 -21.68 -46.92
N LEU A 312 -32.81 -22.41 -47.43
CA LEU A 312 -32.58 -23.70 -48.07
C LEU A 312 -31.70 -23.47 -49.31
N PRO A 313 -30.73 -24.34 -49.60
CA PRO A 313 -29.91 -24.21 -50.81
C PRO A 313 -30.81 -24.16 -52.06
N LEU A 314 -30.47 -23.31 -53.03
CA LEU A 314 -31.28 -23.08 -54.25
C LEU A 314 -31.71 -24.39 -54.94
N LEU A 315 -30.81 -25.38 -54.98
CA LEU A 315 -31.05 -26.71 -55.54
C LEU A 315 -32.12 -27.53 -54.82
N ARG A 316 -32.49 -27.19 -53.58
CA ARG A 316 -33.60 -27.82 -52.84
C ARG A 316 -34.89 -27.01 -52.91
N ASN A 317 -34.87 -25.81 -53.46
CA ASN A 317 -36.05 -24.97 -53.55
C ASN A 317 -36.91 -25.41 -54.74
N ARG A 318 -38.09 -25.99 -54.45
CA ARG A 318 -39.01 -26.50 -55.47
C ARG A 318 -39.49 -25.42 -56.44
N THR A 319 -39.69 -24.18 -55.98
CA THR A 319 -40.18 -23.10 -56.87
C THR A 319 -39.12 -22.68 -57.88
N PHE A 320 -37.85 -22.61 -57.45
CA PHE A 320 -36.72 -22.35 -58.32
C PHE A 320 -36.54 -23.48 -59.35
N LEU A 321 -36.53 -24.74 -58.89
CA LEU A 321 -36.41 -25.90 -59.77
C LEU A 321 -37.56 -26.01 -60.77
N LEU A 322 -38.81 -25.78 -60.33
CA LEU A 322 -39.98 -25.80 -61.22
C LEU A 322 -39.93 -24.68 -62.26
N GLY A 323 -39.53 -23.46 -61.87
CA GLY A 323 -39.35 -22.35 -62.81
C GLY A 323 -38.25 -22.63 -63.84
N MET A 324 -37.10 -23.13 -63.40
CA MET A 324 -35.98 -23.49 -64.28
C MET A 324 -36.32 -24.65 -65.22
N ALA A 325 -36.91 -25.73 -64.69
CA ALA A 325 -37.32 -26.88 -65.50
C ALA A 325 -38.44 -26.52 -66.48
N GLY A 326 -39.41 -25.73 -66.04
CA GLY A 326 -40.50 -25.22 -66.88
C GLY A 326 -39.99 -24.33 -68.01
N GLY A 327 -39.08 -23.39 -67.72
CA GLY A 327 -38.48 -22.51 -68.72
C GLY A 327 -37.64 -23.28 -69.74
N ALA A 328 -36.81 -24.22 -69.28
CA ALA A 328 -36.03 -25.07 -70.17
C ALA A 328 -36.91 -25.95 -71.07
N ALA A 329 -37.98 -26.52 -70.53
CA ALA A 329 -38.94 -27.32 -71.30
C ALA A 329 -39.69 -26.47 -72.34
N ALA A 330 -40.13 -25.25 -72.00
CA ALA A 330 -40.79 -24.34 -72.93
C ALA A 330 -39.85 -23.91 -74.07
N LEU A 331 -38.59 -23.62 -73.77
CA LEU A 331 -37.57 -23.24 -74.75
C LEU A 331 -37.22 -24.41 -75.67
N ALA A 332 -37.09 -25.63 -75.14
CA ALA A 332 -36.89 -26.84 -75.93
C ALA A 332 -38.09 -27.15 -76.85
N ALA A 333 -39.32 -27.00 -76.34
CA ALA A 333 -40.53 -27.19 -77.14
C ALA A 333 -40.67 -26.12 -78.24
N GLY A 334 -40.33 -24.86 -77.95
CA GLY A 334 -40.35 -23.77 -78.91
C GLY A 334 -39.32 -23.93 -80.03
N SER A 335 -38.10 -24.34 -79.67
CA SER A 335 -37.01 -24.60 -80.63
C SER A 335 -37.29 -25.81 -81.51
N ALA A 336 -37.84 -26.91 -80.97
CA ALA A 336 -38.35 -28.02 -81.78
C ALA A 336 -39.53 -27.59 -82.68
N GLY A 337 -40.45 -26.80 -82.13
CA GLY A 337 -41.61 -26.24 -82.83
C GLY A 337 -41.25 -25.39 -84.05
N PHE A 338 -40.14 -24.66 -83.99
CA PHE A 338 -39.61 -23.89 -85.12
C PHE A 338 -39.40 -24.75 -86.38
N PHE A 339 -39.03 -26.02 -86.21
CA PHE A 339 -38.77 -26.95 -87.33
C PHE A 339 -39.95 -27.85 -87.66
N LEU A 340 -40.84 -28.14 -86.69
CA LEU A 340 -41.89 -29.16 -86.85
C LEU A 340 -43.27 -28.57 -87.10
N MET A 341 -43.67 -27.52 -86.35
CA MET A 341 -45.05 -27.00 -86.35
C MET A 341 -45.11 -25.53 -85.94
N GLU A 342 -45.63 -24.68 -86.82
CA GLU A 342 -45.58 -23.22 -86.68
C GLU A 342 -46.28 -22.67 -85.42
N TRP A 343 -47.35 -23.32 -84.94
CA TRP A 343 -48.07 -22.90 -83.73
C TRP A 343 -47.29 -23.15 -82.43
N MET A 344 -46.35 -24.11 -82.41
CA MET A 344 -45.52 -24.40 -81.25
C MET A 344 -44.49 -23.30 -80.97
N ARG A 345 -44.25 -22.39 -81.92
CA ARG A 345 -43.37 -21.22 -81.72
C ARG A 345 -43.90 -20.29 -80.62
N TRP A 346 -45.22 -20.24 -80.44
CA TRP A 346 -45.84 -19.44 -79.38
C TRP A 346 -45.66 -20.03 -77.99
N LEU A 347 -45.40 -21.34 -77.87
CA LEU A 347 -45.04 -21.98 -76.59
C LEU A 347 -43.68 -21.52 -76.08
N ALA A 348 -42.80 -21.08 -76.98
CA ALA A 348 -41.51 -20.50 -76.58
C ALA A 348 -41.73 -19.33 -75.62
N LEU A 349 -42.71 -18.45 -75.85
CA LEU A 349 -42.98 -17.27 -75.01
C LEU A 349 -43.36 -17.59 -73.55
N LEU A 350 -43.72 -18.85 -73.26
CA LEU A 350 -44.00 -19.30 -71.90
C LEU A 350 -42.70 -19.49 -71.07
N ASP A 351 -41.55 -19.45 -71.72
CA ASP A 351 -40.24 -19.42 -71.07
C ASP A 351 -40.05 -18.16 -70.20
N ILE A 352 -40.51 -16.98 -70.67
CA ILE A 352 -40.41 -15.70 -69.97
C ILE A 352 -41.04 -15.77 -68.57
N PRO A 353 -42.32 -16.16 -68.39
CA PRO A 353 -42.91 -16.26 -67.05
C PRO A 353 -42.30 -17.39 -66.22
N ALA A 354 -41.90 -18.51 -66.82
CA ALA A 354 -41.29 -19.63 -66.09
C ALA A 354 -39.91 -19.27 -65.52
N PHE A 355 -39.04 -18.66 -66.33
CA PHE A 355 -37.77 -18.10 -65.86
C PHE A 355 -37.98 -16.91 -64.92
N GLY A 356 -39.06 -16.14 -65.10
CA GLY A 356 -39.46 -15.10 -64.15
C GLY A 356 -39.71 -15.63 -62.73
N VAL A 357 -40.39 -16.78 -62.59
CA VAL A 357 -40.61 -17.44 -61.28
C VAL A 357 -39.29 -17.94 -60.69
N ALA A 358 -38.40 -18.52 -61.51
CA ALA A 358 -37.08 -18.93 -61.06
C ALA A 358 -36.23 -17.73 -60.59
N LEU A 359 -36.24 -16.64 -61.35
CA LEU A 359 -35.54 -15.40 -61.01
C LEU A 359 -36.08 -14.81 -59.70
N TYR A 360 -37.41 -14.75 -59.52
CA TYR A 360 -38.01 -14.30 -58.27
C TYR A 360 -37.60 -15.17 -57.07
N ALA A 361 -37.61 -16.49 -57.23
CA ALA A 361 -37.16 -17.41 -56.19
C ALA A 361 -35.66 -17.25 -55.86
N ALA A 362 -34.83 -16.94 -56.85
CA ALA A 362 -33.42 -16.65 -56.68
C ALA A 362 -33.19 -15.32 -55.95
N LEU A 363 -33.91 -14.25 -56.32
CA LEU A 363 -33.83 -12.95 -55.64
C LEU A 363 -34.24 -13.07 -54.17
N ARG A 364 -35.36 -13.75 -53.88
CA ARG A 364 -35.78 -14.01 -52.49
C ARG A 364 -34.76 -14.83 -51.70
N HIS A 365 -34.02 -15.72 -52.36
CA HIS A 365 -32.93 -16.47 -51.71
C HIS A 365 -31.74 -15.56 -51.37
N ILE A 366 -31.41 -14.59 -52.23
CA ILE A 366 -30.39 -13.58 -51.96
C ILE A 366 -30.82 -12.72 -50.76
N ASP A 367 -32.05 -12.24 -50.72
CA ASP A 367 -32.58 -11.47 -49.58
C ASP A 367 -32.50 -12.27 -48.26
N ALA A 368 -32.82 -13.57 -48.31
CA ALA A 368 -32.71 -14.45 -47.15
C ALA A 368 -31.25 -14.69 -46.71
N MET A 369 -30.32 -14.81 -47.66
CA MET A 369 -28.88 -14.92 -47.39
C MET A 369 -28.32 -13.65 -46.76
N GLU A 370 -28.73 -12.47 -47.23
CA GLU A 370 -28.35 -11.19 -46.65
C GLU A 370 -28.90 -11.05 -45.23
N GLY A 371 -30.18 -11.38 -45.03
CA GLY A 371 -30.79 -11.42 -43.70
C GLY A 371 -30.08 -12.36 -42.73
N PHE A 372 -29.66 -13.54 -43.20
CA PHE A 372 -28.88 -14.50 -42.41
C PHE A 372 -27.49 -13.94 -42.03
N LYS A 373 -26.76 -13.36 -42.98
CA LYS A 373 -25.45 -12.73 -42.72
C LYS A 373 -25.56 -11.58 -41.72
N HIS A 374 -26.60 -10.75 -41.85
CA HIS A 374 -26.86 -9.67 -40.89
C HIS A 374 -27.19 -10.21 -39.49
N ALA A 375 -28.01 -11.25 -39.37
CA ALA A 375 -28.31 -11.89 -38.09
C ALA A 375 -27.04 -12.48 -37.45
N GLN A 376 -26.21 -13.16 -38.24
CA GLN A 376 -24.94 -13.72 -37.77
C GLN A 376 -23.99 -12.62 -37.27
N GLY A 377 -23.79 -11.55 -38.06
CA GLY A 377 -22.92 -10.44 -37.63
C GLY A 377 -23.44 -9.73 -36.37
N ARG A 378 -24.76 -9.71 -36.14
CA ARG A 378 -25.35 -9.21 -34.88
C ARG A 378 -25.07 -10.13 -33.69
N ILE A 379 -25.15 -11.44 -33.87
CA ILE A 379 -24.82 -12.43 -32.82
C ILE A 379 -23.35 -12.29 -32.42
N GLU A 380 -22.43 -12.23 -33.39
CA GLU A 380 -21.00 -12.04 -33.14
C GLU A 380 -20.73 -10.72 -32.40
N ALA A 381 -21.40 -9.63 -32.77
CA ALA A 381 -21.28 -8.35 -32.07
C ALA A 381 -21.82 -8.40 -30.62
N ILE A 382 -22.86 -9.18 -30.35
CA ILE A 382 -23.40 -9.39 -28.98
C ILE A 382 -22.42 -10.22 -28.16
N GLU A 383 -21.81 -11.25 -28.74
CA GLU A 383 -20.79 -12.07 -28.06
C GLU A 383 -19.56 -11.25 -27.68
N GLN A 384 -19.07 -10.38 -28.57
CA GLN A 384 -18.00 -9.43 -28.27
C GLN A 384 -18.38 -8.48 -27.12
N ARG A 385 -19.63 -8.00 -27.08
CA ARG A 385 -20.12 -7.16 -25.97
C ARG A 385 -20.21 -7.95 -24.66
N LEU A 386 -20.67 -9.19 -24.68
CA LEU A 386 -20.71 -10.07 -23.52
C LEU A 386 -19.30 -10.28 -22.95
N GLU A 387 -18.33 -10.57 -23.82
CA GLU A 387 -16.94 -10.73 -23.41
C GLU A 387 -16.37 -9.42 -22.84
N LYS A 388 -16.68 -8.28 -23.46
CA LYS A 388 -16.26 -6.96 -22.95
C LYS A 388 -16.80 -6.69 -21.54
N VAL A 389 -18.10 -6.90 -21.31
CA VAL A 389 -18.72 -6.70 -19.99
C VAL A 389 -18.10 -7.64 -18.94
N ARG A 390 -17.80 -8.89 -19.31
CA ARG A 390 -17.10 -9.84 -18.42
C ARG A 390 -15.69 -9.37 -18.08
N ARG A 391 -14.91 -8.93 -19.07
CA ARG A 391 -13.56 -8.39 -18.86
C ARG A 391 -13.57 -7.14 -17.99
N GLU A 392 -14.50 -6.22 -18.22
CA GLU A 392 -14.68 -5.01 -17.38
C GLU A 392 -14.96 -5.41 -15.92
N PHE A 393 -15.86 -6.36 -15.68
CA PHE A 393 -16.12 -6.89 -14.34
C PHE A 393 -14.89 -7.57 -13.72
N ASP A 394 -14.16 -8.39 -14.47
CA ASP A 394 -12.96 -9.04 -13.96
C ASP A 394 -11.87 -8.04 -13.56
N LEU A 395 -11.70 -6.95 -14.33
CA LEU A 395 -10.78 -5.86 -14.00
C LEU A 395 -11.21 -5.09 -12.75
N GLU A 396 -12.49 -4.69 -12.66
CA GLU A 396 -13.02 -3.99 -11.48
C GLU A 396 -12.94 -4.85 -10.21
N THR A 397 -13.11 -6.17 -10.34
CA THR A 397 -13.17 -7.09 -9.20
C THR A 397 -11.85 -7.77 -8.85
N MET A 398 -10.78 -7.57 -9.62
CA MET A 398 -9.48 -8.22 -9.45
C MET A 398 -8.93 -8.03 -8.03
N VAL A 399 -9.00 -6.81 -7.48
CA VAL A 399 -8.49 -6.50 -6.14
C VAL A 399 -9.25 -7.29 -5.07
N VAL A 400 -10.59 -7.30 -5.15
CA VAL A 400 -11.44 -8.00 -4.18
C VAL A 400 -11.25 -9.52 -4.27
N ARG A 401 -11.12 -10.07 -5.48
CA ARG A 401 -10.83 -11.50 -5.68
C ARG A 401 -9.47 -11.90 -5.15
N LYS A 402 -8.43 -11.08 -5.37
CA LYS A 402 -7.09 -11.33 -4.85
C LYS A 402 -7.09 -11.33 -3.32
N THR A 403 -7.77 -10.38 -2.69
CA THR A 403 -7.93 -10.38 -1.24
C THR A 403 -8.74 -11.57 -0.74
N MET A 404 -9.81 -11.96 -1.42
CA MET A 404 -10.57 -13.17 -1.05
C MET A 404 -9.70 -14.44 -1.10
N ALA A 405 -8.83 -14.55 -2.11
CA ALA A 405 -7.88 -15.64 -2.21
C ALA A 405 -6.79 -15.60 -1.12
N GLU A 406 -6.27 -14.42 -0.80
CA GLU A 406 -5.24 -14.23 0.25
C GLU A 406 -5.76 -14.60 1.65
N PHE A 407 -7.03 -14.34 1.94
CA PHE A 407 -7.67 -14.67 3.22
C PHE A 407 -8.37 -16.03 3.21
N GLU A 408 -8.32 -16.78 2.11
CA GLU A 408 -9.02 -18.07 1.93
C GLU A 408 -10.53 -17.99 2.23
N VAL A 409 -11.18 -16.89 1.80
CA VAL A 409 -12.59 -16.62 2.08
C VAL A 409 -13.43 -16.67 0.80
N ASP A 410 -14.44 -17.54 0.78
CA ASP A 410 -15.33 -17.71 -0.39
C ASP A 410 -16.29 -16.53 -0.63
N ARG A 411 -16.58 -15.74 0.42
CA ARG A 411 -17.56 -14.64 0.38
C ARG A 411 -16.97 -13.35 0.95
N PRO A 412 -17.06 -12.22 0.23
CA PRO A 412 -16.48 -10.95 0.71
C PRO A 412 -17.18 -10.43 1.97
N GLU A 413 -18.43 -10.85 2.23
CA GLU A 413 -19.19 -10.52 3.45
C GLU A 413 -18.50 -10.99 4.73
N LYS A 414 -17.86 -12.17 4.72
CA LYS A 414 -17.12 -12.68 5.87
C LYS A 414 -15.92 -11.80 6.22
N ILE A 415 -15.28 -11.18 5.23
CA ILE A 415 -14.18 -10.23 5.47
C ILE A 415 -14.72 -8.97 6.16
N LEU A 416 -15.89 -8.46 5.73
CA LEU A 416 -16.55 -7.34 6.40
C LEU A 416 -16.97 -7.66 7.84
N GLU A 417 -17.45 -8.88 8.11
CA GLU A 417 -17.74 -9.35 9.47
C GLU A 417 -16.48 -9.37 10.35
N GLN A 418 -15.34 -9.80 9.80
CA GLN A 418 -14.05 -9.76 10.50
C GLN A 418 -13.60 -8.32 10.77
N PHE A 419 -13.79 -7.39 9.83
CA PHE A 419 -13.53 -5.95 10.06
C PHE A 419 -14.42 -5.37 11.16
N ALA A 420 -15.72 -5.65 11.13
CA ALA A 420 -16.65 -5.18 12.15
C ALA A 420 -16.27 -5.71 13.54
N ARG A 421 -15.90 -7.00 13.63
CA ARG A 421 -15.42 -7.62 14.87
C ARG A 421 -14.09 -7.04 15.35
N ARG A 422 -13.16 -6.78 14.43
CA ARG A 422 -11.90 -6.10 14.77
C ARG A 422 -12.18 -4.70 15.33
N LYS A 423 -13.03 -3.93 14.67
CA LYS A 423 -13.38 -2.57 15.10
C LYS A 423 -14.01 -2.54 16.49
N SER A 424 -14.91 -3.48 16.80
CA SER A 424 -15.46 -3.58 18.17
C SER A 424 -14.39 -3.93 19.21
N ILE A 425 -13.43 -4.80 18.88
CA ILE A 425 -12.30 -5.11 19.78
C ILE A 425 -11.39 -3.88 19.96
N GLU A 426 -11.14 -3.10 18.91
CA GLU A 426 -10.37 -1.84 19.01
C GLU A 426 -11.08 -0.81 19.89
N GLU A 427 -12.39 -0.67 19.77
CA GLU A 427 -13.21 0.19 20.64
C GLU A 427 -13.12 -0.29 22.10
N GLU A 428 -13.33 -1.58 22.37
CA GLU A 428 -13.17 -2.17 23.71
C GLU A 428 -11.75 -2.01 24.27
N ARG A 429 -10.71 -2.12 23.43
CA ARG A 429 -9.31 -1.90 23.79
C ARG A 429 -9.06 -0.46 24.19
N ASN A 430 -9.59 0.49 23.42
CA ASN A 430 -9.47 1.92 23.72
C ASN A 430 -10.18 2.26 25.05
N GLU A 431 -11.37 1.71 25.28
CA GLU A 431 -12.07 1.85 26.57
C GLU A 431 -11.29 1.23 27.73
N ALA A 432 -10.76 0.01 27.55
CA ALA A 432 -9.93 -0.65 28.55
C ALA A 432 -8.65 0.14 28.85
N ARG A 433 -8.03 0.74 27.84
CA ARG A 433 -6.85 1.60 27.98
C ARG A 433 -7.18 2.88 28.75
N GLN A 434 -8.28 3.55 28.41
CA GLN A 434 -8.74 4.73 29.16
C GLN A 434 -9.08 4.38 30.61
N ARG A 435 -9.66 3.19 30.86
CA ARG A 435 -9.93 2.71 32.22
C ARG A 435 -8.64 2.44 32.99
N LEU A 436 -7.65 1.81 32.38
CA LEU A 436 -6.34 1.60 32.99
C LEU A 436 -5.67 2.93 33.33
N GLU A 437 -5.65 3.87 32.39
CA GLU A 437 -5.07 5.20 32.60
C GLU A 437 -5.78 5.98 33.72
N ARG A 438 -7.10 5.87 33.85
CA ARG A 438 -7.85 6.48 34.98
C ARG A 438 -7.47 5.86 36.32
N LEU A 439 -7.30 4.54 36.38
CA LEU A 439 -6.91 3.84 37.61
C LEU A 439 -5.45 4.10 37.98
N GLU A 440 -4.55 4.19 36.99
CA GLU A 440 -3.13 4.50 37.22
C GLU A 440 -2.92 5.96 37.66
N ASN A 441 -3.73 6.89 37.15
CA ASN A 441 -3.69 8.30 37.53
C ASN A 441 -4.47 8.61 38.82
N ASP A 442 -5.12 7.62 39.43
CA ASP A 442 -5.80 7.81 40.72
C ASP A 442 -4.74 8.11 41.80
N PRO A 443 -4.82 9.26 42.51
CA PRO A 443 -3.87 9.61 43.57
C PRO A 443 -3.80 8.53 44.66
N ASP A 444 -4.90 7.83 44.95
CA ASP A 444 -4.93 6.77 45.95
C ASP A 444 -4.08 5.57 45.50
N TYR A 445 -4.10 5.22 44.21
CA TYR A 445 -3.27 4.15 43.67
C TYR A 445 -1.77 4.49 43.74
N GLN A 446 -1.40 5.74 43.38
CA GLN A 446 -0.01 6.20 43.46
C GLN A 446 0.51 6.21 44.90
N GLN A 447 -0.30 6.67 45.86
CA GLN A 447 0.03 6.63 47.29
C GLN A 447 0.16 5.19 47.79
N ASN A 448 -0.77 4.30 47.42
CA ASN A 448 -0.73 2.90 47.79
C ASN A 448 0.53 2.21 47.24
N ARG A 449 0.93 2.51 46.01
CA ARG A 449 2.15 1.96 45.40
C ARG A 449 3.41 2.44 46.11
N GLN A 450 3.53 3.72 46.41
CA GLN A 450 4.65 4.25 47.20
C GLN A 450 4.69 3.64 48.60
N ARG A 451 3.52 3.48 49.24
CA ARG A 451 3.41 2.82 50.55
C ARG A 451 3.82 1.35 50.48
N GLN A 452 3.44 0.61 49.43
CA GLN A 452 3.91 -0.77 49.22
C GLN A 452 5.43 -0.84 49.10
N GLU A 453 6.07 0.07 48.36
CA GLU A 453 7.52 0.12 48.23
C GLU A 453 8.21 0.42 49.58
N GLN A 454 7.64 1.34 50.37
CA GLN A 454 8.12 1.64 51.73
C GLN A 454 7.96 0.46 52.69
N LEU A 455 6.79 -0.20 52.67
CA LEU A 455 6.52 -1.38 53.50
C LEU A 455 7.48 -2.52 53.14
N LYS A 456 7.72 -2.78 51.85
CA LYS A 456 8.69 -3.79 51.40
C LYS A 456 10.12 -3.47 51.85
N ALA A 457 10.53 -2.21 51.79
CA ALA A 457 11.84 -1.79 52.30
C ALA A 457 11.95 -2.02 53.81
N ARG A 458 10.92 -1.64 54.58
CA ARG A 458 10.90 -1.83 56.04
C ARG A 458 10.86 -3.31 56.43
N MET A 459 10.09 -4.14 55.71
CA MET A 459 10.11 -5.59 55.88
C MET A 459 11.51 -6.17 55.64
N ALA A 460 12.21 -5.74 54.58
CA ALA A 460 13.57 -6.19 54.32
C ALA A 460 14.58 -5.76 55.39
N GLU A 461 14.41 -4.57 55.99
CA GLU A 461 15.21 -4.10 57.13
C GLU A 461 14.94 -4.95 58.38
N LEU A 462 13.67 -5.19 58.72
CA LEU A 462 13.29 -6.05 59.84
C LEU A 462 13.75 -7.49 59.63
N GLU A 463 13.63 -8.05 58.43
CA GLU A 463 14.15 -9.39 58.10
C GLU A 463 15.67 -9.47 58.32
N LYS A 464 16.40 -8.40 58.00
CA LYS A 464 17.85 -8.31 58.26
C LYS A 464 18.15 -8.25 59.76
N GLU A 465 17.36 -7.52 60.55
CA GLU A 465 17.48 -7.49 62.01
C GLU A 465 17.14 -8.86 62.64
N LEU A 466 16.11 -9.53 62.14
CA LEU A 466 15.73 -10.89 62.55
C LEU A 466 16.82 -11.90 62.20
N GLN A 467 17.43 -11.81 61.02
CA GLN A 467 18.58 -12.65 60.64
C GLN A 467 19.79 -12.41 61.55
N ALA A 468 20.03 -11.17 61.99
CA ALA A 468 21.09 -10.88 62.95
C ALA A 468 20.81 -11.48 64.34
N GLY A 469 19.52 -11.57 64.73
CA GLY A 469 19.08 -12.20 65.98
C GLY A 469 18.90 -13.72 65.92
N ALA A 470 18.86 -14.33 64.72
CA ALA A 470 18.57 -15.75 64.49
C ALA A 470 19.61 -16.73 65.07
N GLY A 471 20.73 -16.24 65.60
CA GLY A 471 21.75 -17.04 66.29
C GLY A 471 21.40 -17.43 67.74
N LEU A 472 20.30 -16.92 68.29
CA LEU A 472 19.88 -17.20 69.67
C LEU A 472 19.15 -18.55 69.75
N MET A 473 19.80 -19.55 70.35
CA MET A 473 19.26 -20.93 70.44
C MET A 473 18.25 -21.16 71.59
N MET A 474 18.00 -20.18 72.45
CA MET A 474 17.04 -20.29 73.57
C MET A 474 15.86 -19.32 73.39
N GLY A 475 14.64 -19.77 73.66
CA GLY A 475 13.43 -18.93 73.53
C GLY A 475 13.31 -17.87 74.64
N GLN A 476 12.63 -16.74 74.40
CA GLN A 476 12.47 -15.64 75.37
C GLN A 476 11.99 -16.13 76.74
N ARG A 477 10.98 -17.01 76.76
CA ARG A 477 10.41 -17.58 78.00
C ARG A 477 11.39 -18.49 78.74
N GLU A 478 12.26 -19.19 78.02
CA GLU A 478 13.29 -20.05 78.61
C GLU A 478 14.42 -19.21 79.23
N MET A 479 14.84 -18.15 78.54
CA MET A 479 15.81 -17.18 79.07
C MET A 479 15.28 -16.47 80.33
N GLU A 480 14.02 -16.02 80.34
CA GLU A 480 13.39 -15.42 81.52
C GLU A 480 13.31 -16.40 82.70
N ARG A 481 13.00 -17.67 82.44
CA ARG A 481 13.01 -18.73 83.46
C ARG A 481 14.41 -18.96 84.00
N ARG A 482 15.43 -19.02 83.13
CA ARG A 482 16.83 -19.26 83.51
C ARG A 482 17.43 -18.09 84.29
N ILE A 483 17.11 -16.85 83.92
CA ILE A 483 17.50 -15.65 84.69
C ILE A 483 16.86 -15.66 86.07
N LYS A 484 15.55 -15.93 86.18
CA LYS A 484 14.87 -16.04 87.49
C LYS A 484 15.47 -17.15 88.35
N ALA A 485 15.83 -18.29 87.74
CA ALA A 485 16.49 -19.39 88.45
C ALA A 485 17.89 -19.00 88.95
N LEU A 486 18.69 -18.33 88.12
CA LEU A 486 20.03 -17.84 88.49
C LEU A 486 19.97 -16.72 89.54
N GLU A 487 19.07 -15.75 89.42
CA GLU A 487 18.85 -14.66 90.40
C GLU A 487 18.36 -15.22 91.74
N LYS A 488 17.49 -16.24 91.72
CA LYS A 488 17.08 -16.96 92.93
C LYS A 488 18.24 -17.72 93.57
N LYS A 489 19.14 -18.33 92.79
CA LYS A 489 20.34 -19.02 93.30
C LYS A 489 21.35 -18.04 93.89
N LEU A 490 21.59 -16.90 93.24
CA LEU A 490 22.46 -15.80 93.70
C LEU A 490 21.93 -15.08 94.95
N SER A 491 20.61 -14.84 95.03
CA SER A 491 20.01 -14.24 96.23
C SER A 491 19.97 -15.20 97.42
N ALA A 492 19.81 -16.51 97.18
CA ALA A 492 19.90 -17.54 98.22
C ALA A 492 21.30 -17.67 98.85
N LEU A 493 22.36 -17.32 98.11
CA LEU A 493 23.74 -17.22 98.62
C LEU A 493 24.01 -15.94 99.44
N GLY A 494 23.15 -14.91 99.33
CA GLY A 494 23.41 -13.56 99.85
C GLY A 494 22.64 -13.13 101.10
N ASN A 495 21.62 -13.86 101.55
CA ASN A 495 20.93 -13.61 102.83
C ASN A 495 19.88 -14.69 103.12
N PRO A 496 19.95 -15.41 104.25
CA PRO A 496 18.87 -16.27 104.71
C PRO A 496 18.02 -15.53 105.76
N SER A 497 16.75 -15.20 105.46
CA SER A 497 15.65 -15.12 106.46
C SER A 497 14.32 -14.55 105.91
N GLY A 498 13.22 -15.27 106.22
CA GLY A 498 11.83 -14.77 106.41
C GLY A 498 10.97 -14.62 105.14
N ALA A 499 9.93 -15.44 104.87
CA ALA A 499 8.58 -15.49 105.50
C ALA A 499 7.81 -14.14 105.35
N SER A 500 6.54 -14.00 104.95
CA SER A 500 5.36 -14.86 104.78
C SER A 500 4.16 -13.95 104.40
N GLY A 501 3.07 -14.49 103.82
CA GLY A 501 1.70 -13.93 103.89
C GLY A 501 1.15 -13.37 102.56
N GLN A 502 0.13 -14.01 101.96
CA GLN A 502 -1.34 -13.74 102.12
C GLN A 502 -1.80 -12.50 101.30
N GLN A 503 -2.94 -12.39 100.63
CA GLN A 503 -4.17 -13.19 100.45
C GLN A 503 -4.99 -12.46 99.34
N GLU A 504 -5.94 -13.16 98.70
CA GLU A 504 -7.25 -12.64 98.20
C GLU A 504 -7.26 -11.57 97.07
N SER A 505 -8.19 -11.49 96.11
CA SER A 505 -9.55 -12.04 95.94
C SER A 505 -10.07 -11.76 94.50
N VAL A 506 -10.89 -12.69 93.99
CA VAL A 506 -12.25 -12.56 93.41
C VAL A 506 -12.54 -11.75 92.11
N PHE A 507 -13.46 -12.35 91.31
CA PHE A 507 -14.37 -11.88 90.24
C PHE A 507 -14.04 -12.46 88.85
N ALA A 508 -14.66 -13.58 88.40
CA ALA A 508 -16.07 -13.82 88.05
C ALA A 508 -16.59 -12.96 86.88
N SER A 509 -16.77 -13.58 85.70
CA SER A 509 -18.04 -13.62 84.96
C SER A 509 -17.85 -14.24 83.56
N ALA A 510 -18.65 -15.27 83.28
CA ALA A 510 -19.01 -15.78 81.95
C ALA A 510 -20.34 -15.10 81.53
N PRO A 511 -21.10 -15.52 80.48
CA PRO A 511 -20.84 -16.15 79.16
C PRO A 511 -21.52 -15.24 78.06
N PRO A 512 -22.24 -15.66 76.97
CA PRO A 512 -22.40 -16.93 76.25
C PRO A 512 -22.45 -16.89 74.67
N ILE A 513 -22.37 -18.08 74.06
CA ILE A 513 -23.20 -18.69 72.96
C ILE A 513 -23.39 -17.97 71.60
N VAL A 514 -23.35 -18.79 70.52
CA VAL A 514 -24.17 -18.85 69.25
C VAL A 514 -23.23 -19.21 68.08
N ALA A 515 -23.12 -20.47 67.62
CA ALA A 515 -24.02 -21.27 66.76
C ALA A 515 -24.05 -20.86 65.27
N GLY A 516 -23.88 -21.86 64.38
CA GLY A 516 -24.17 -21.80 62.93
C GLY A 516 -23.08 -22.47 62.06
N ALA A 517 -23.22 -23.75 61.70
CA ALA A 517 -23.88 -24.26 60.48
C ALA A 517 -22.99 -24.15 59.22
N GLN A 518 -22.53 -25.29 58.71
CA GLN A 518 -22.93 -25.88 57.41
C GLN A 518 -22.47 -25.11 56.17
N MET A 519 -21.65 -25.73 55.30
CA MET A 519 -22.08 -26.42 54.07
C MET A 519 -20.88 -26.72 53.17
N ALA A 520 -21.01 -27.82 52.42
CA ALA A 520 -20.03 -28.38 51.50
C ALA A 520 -20.27 -27.84 50.04
N PRO A 521 -19.67 -28.42 48.96
CA PRO A 521 -19.07 -27.72 47.82
C PRO A 521 -19.97 -27.75 46.55
N PRO A 522 -19.50 -27.48 45.29
CA PRO A 522 -18.79 -28.50 44.50
C PRO A 522 -17.80 -28.01 43.41
N ALA A 523 -17.08 -28.98 42.84
CA ALA A 523 -16.20 -28.94 41.65
C ALA A 523 -16.97 -28.72 40.31
N PRO A 524 -16.33 -28.66 39.12
CA PRO A 524 -15.74 -29.84 38.42
C PRO A 524 -14.40 -29.52 37.70
N ALA A 525 -13.44 -30.43 37.44
CA ALA A 525 -13.40 -31.71 36.69
C ALA A 525 -13.71 -31.59 35.18
N GLY A 526 -12.70 -31.82 34.33
CA GLY A 526 -12.86 -31.96 32.88
C GLY A 526 -11.54 -32.24 32.14
N ALA A 527 -11.18 -33.52 32.04
CA ALA A 527 -10.08 -34.03 31.20
C ALA A 527 -10.53 -34.18 29.72
N PRO A 528 -9.59 -34.32 28.75
CA PRO A 528 -9.87 -34.30 27.31
C PRO A 528 -10.10 -35.71 26.73
N PRO A 529 -10.74 -35.81 25.56
CA PRO A 529 -10.35 -36.87 24.63
C PRO A 529 -10.38 -36.43 23.16
N GLY A 530 -9.51 -37.01 22.33
CA GLY A 530 -9.76 -37.03 20.88
C GLY A 530 -8.53 -37.09 19.99
N ALA A 531 -7.80 -38.20 20.04
CA ALA A 531 -6.90 -38.58 18.97
C ALA A 531 -7.71 -39.08 17.76
N LEU A 532 -7.51 -38.50 16.57
CA LEU A 532 -7.86 -39.14 15.30
C LEU A 532 -6.80 -38.90 14.23
N ARG A 533 -6.30 -40.03 13.76
CA ARG A 533 -5.35 -40.30 12.67
C ARG A 533 -6.06 -40.11 11.31
N LYS A 534 -5.41 -39.49 10.32
CA LYS A 534 -5.71 -39.72 8.88
C LYS A 534 -4.53 -39.34 7.95
N THR A 535 -3.92 -40.39 7.38
CA THR A 535 -3.33 -40.60 6.04
C THR A 535 -2.74 -39.43 5.21
N PRO A 536 -1.54 -39.60 4.62
CA PRO A 536 -1.04 -38.72 3.56
C PRO A 536 -1.61 -39.13 2.18
N ALA A 537 -2.08 -38.16 1.41
CA ALA A 537 -2.51 -38.33 0.03
C ALA A 537 -1.54 -37.62 -0.93
N GLU A 538 -1.31 -38.27 -2.07
CA GLU A 538 -0.42 -37.93 -3.18
C GLU A 538 -0.50 -36.48 -3.67
N SER A 539 0.67 -35.89 -3.90
CA SER A 539 0.85 -34.69 -4.72
C SER A 539 0.88 -35.06 -6.21
N PRO A 540 0.08 -34.43 -7.08
CA PRO A 540 0.27 -34.56 -8.52
C PRO A 540 1.45 -33.70 -8.99
N ARG A 541 2.39 -34.33 -9.70
CA ARG A 541 3.46 -33.66 -10.43
C ARG A 541 2.87 -32.72 -11.48
N LEU A 542 3.16 -31.43 -11.37
CA LEU A 542 2.96 -30.45 -12.43
C LEU A 542 3.97 -30.70 -13.56
N GLN A 543 3.47 -30.76 -14.79
CA GLN A 543 4.27 -30.84 -16.02
C GLN A 543 4.92 -29.48 -16.30
N PRO A 544 6.14 -29.43 -16.88
CA PRO A 544 6.78 -28.18 -17.26
C PRO A 544 6.02 -27.54 -18.43
N SER A 545 5.55 -26.31 -18.23
CA SER A 545 4.96 -25.47 -19.27
C SER A 545 5.96 -25.26 -20.41
N THR A 546 5.46 -25.53 -21.61
CA THR A 546 6.05 -25.23 -22.90
C THR A 546 6.47 -23.76 -22.96
N ALA A 547 7.75 -23.50 -23.17
CA ALA A 547 8.32 -22.17 -23.28
C ALA A 547 7.68 -21.42 -24.46
N LEU A 548 7.15 -20.23 -24.18
CA LEU A 548 6.81 -19.22 -25.19
C LEU A 548 8.08 -18.87 -25.98
N GLN A 549 8.12 -19.23 -27.25
CA GLN A 549 9.05 -18.64 -28.21
C GLN A 549 8.63 -17.19 -28.43
N VAL A 550 9.40 -16.27 -27.85
CA VAL A 550 9.34 -14.83 -28.14
C VAL A 550 10.10 -14.64 -29.44
N ASP A 551 9.38 -14.35 -30.53
CA ASP A 551 9.96 -13.92 -31.80
C ASP A 551 10.69 -12.60 -31.59
N SER A 552 12.00 -12.67 -31.41
CA SER A 552 12.90 -11.52 -31.34
C SER A 552 13.23 -11.05 -32.76
N SER A 553 12.29 -10.35 -33.39
CA SER A 553 12.62 -9.53 -34.57
C SER A 553 13.40 -8.29 -34.07
N PRO A 554 14.55 -7.93 -34.69
CA PRO A 554 15.39 -6.84 -34.22
C PRO A 554 14.59 -5.53 -34.24
N ALA A 555 14.35 -4.97 -33.05
CA ALA A 555 13.57 -3.76 -32.87
C ALA A 555 14.22 -2.60 -33.63
N ALA A 556 13.62 -2.20 -34.75
CA ALA A 556 13.98 -0.96 -35.43
C ALA A 556 13.87 0.19 -34.41
N THR A 557 14.92 1.01 -34.31
CA THR A 557 14.93 2.18 -33.42
C THR A 557 13.77 3.10 -33.77
N LYS A 558 12.76 3.14 -32.89
CA LYS A 558 11.58 4.01 -33.04
C LYS A 558 11.98 5.47 -33.20
N GLY A 559 11.36 6.16 -34.16
CA GLY A 559 11.59 7.58 -34.42
C GLY A 559 11.12 8.49 -33.28
N PRO A 560 11.55 9.77 -33.24
CA PRO A 560 11.17 10.71 -32.18
C PRO A 560 9.65 10.94 -32.12
N HIS A 561 8.96 11.05 -33.26
CA HIS A 561 7.50 11.20 -33.28
C HIS A 561 6.78 9.95 -32.76
N GLN A 562 7.28 8.75 -33.07
CA GLN A 562 6.72 7.49 -32.55
C GLN A 562 6.88 7.40 -31.04
N LYS A 563 8.08 7.74 -30.51
CA LYS A 563 8.31 7.82 -29.07
C LYS A 563 7.38 8.80 -28.37
N LEU A 564 7.08 9.94 -29.00
CA LEU A 564 6.12 10.91 -28.49
C LEU A 564 4.69 10.34 -28.45
N VAL A 565 4.25 9.65 -29.50
CA VAL A 565 2.92 9.02 -29.55
C VAL A 565 2.81 7.90 -28.52
N ASP A 566 3.83 7.05 -28.39
CA ASP A 566 3.89 6.00 -27.37
C ASP A 566 3.82 6.61 -25.96
N ALA A 567 4.62 7.66 -25.68
CA ALA A 567 4.58 8.37 -24.41
C ALA A 567 3.21 9.01 -24.15
N GLY A 568 2.53 9.51 -25.19
CA GLY A 568 1.17 10.02 -25.10
C GLY A 568 0.14 8.93 -24.78
N ALA A 569 0.31 7.72 -25.32
CA ALA A 569 -0.58 6.59 -25.09
C ALA A 569 -0.47 6.13 -23.63
N ASP A 570 0.76 6.05 -23.13
CA ASP A 570 1.06 5.74 -21.73
C ASP A 570 0.53 6.83 -20.79
N LEU A 571 0.71 8.12 -21.14
CA LEU A 571 0.22 9.25 -20.34
C LEU A 571 -1.30 9.24 -20.19
N LEU A 572 -2.01 8.98 -21.29
CA LEU A 572 -3.47 9.02 -21.32
C LEU A 572 -4.11 7.69 -20.90
N LEU A 573 -3.32 6.63 -20.74
CA LEU A 573 -3.77 5.26 -20.47
C LEU A 573 -4.78 4.77 -21.53
N VAL A 574 -4.54 5.12 -22.79
CA VAL A 574 -5.40 4.80 -23.93
C VAL A 574 -4.64 3.94 -24.94
N PRO A 575 -5.25 2.88 -25.52
CA PRO A 575 -4.63 2.12 -26.60
C PRO A 575 -4.19 3.03 -27.75
N ARG A 576 -3.02 2.74 -28.30
CA ARG A 576 -2.36 3.58 -29.30
C ARG A 576 -3.28 3.93 -30.48
N GLU A 577 -4.05 3.00 -30.99
CA GLU A 577 -4.94 3.21 -32.15
C GLU A 577 -6.03 4.26 -31.86
N ARG A 578 -6.52 4.27 -30.63
CA ARG A 578 -7.50 5.27 -30.19
C ARG A 578 -6.85 6.63 -30.00
N LEU A 579 -5.62 6.66 -29.47
CA LEU A 579 -4.86 7.90 -29.39
C LEU A 579 -4.57 8.47 -30.78
N GLU A 580 -4.13 7.64 -31.73
CA GLU A 580 -3.88 8.03 -33.12
C GLU A 580 -5.13 8.66 -33.76
N THR A 581 -6.31 8.11 -33.52
CA THR A 581 -7.58 8.71 -34.01
C THR A 581 -7.83 10.10 -33.40
N MET A 582 -7.57 10.26 -32.10
CA MET A 582 -7.72 11.55 -31.41
C MET A 582 -6.70 12.59 -31.90
N LEU A 583 -5.43 12.16 -32.03
CA LEU A 583 -4.33 13.01 -32.50
C LEU A 583 -4.46 13.36 -33.98
N ALA A 584 -5.01 12.48 -34.82
CA ALA A 584 -5.20 12.77 -36.25
C ALA A 584 -6.09 14.00 -36.43
N GLN A 585 -7.21 14.08 -35.70
CA GLN A 585 -8.11 15.23 -35.80
C GLN A 585 -7.50 16.49 -35.19
N ARG A 586 -7.06 16.43 -33.92
CA ARG A 586 -6.58 17.63 -33.22
C ARG A 586 -5.21 18.09 -33.70
N GLY A 587 -4.29 17.15 -33.91
CA GLY A 587 -2.96 17.40 -34.47
C GLY A 587 -3.01 18.01 -35.86
N SER A 588 -3.95 17.61 -36.73
CA SER A 588 -4.16 18.26 -38.03
C SER A 588 -4.54 19.74 -37.90
N GLN A 589 -5.43 20.09 -36.97
CA GLN A 589 -5.84 21.48 -36.74
C GLN A 589 -4.66 22.33 -36.24
N LEU A 590 -3.90 21.81 -35.28
CA LEU A 590 -2.72 22.49 -34.74
C LEU A 590 -1.61 22.61 -35.79
N LEU A 591 -1.43 21.58 -36.63
CA LEU A 591 -0.47 21.61 -37.73
C LEU A 591 -0.84 22.65 -38.78
N GLN A 592 -2.10 22.74 -39.20
CA GLN A 592 -2.58 23.78 -40.11
C GLN A 592 -2.30 25.17 -39.54
N PHE A 593 -2.57 25.36 -38.25
CA PHE A 593 -2.34 26.63 -37.55
C PHE A 593 -0.85 27.00 -37.48
N LEU A 594 0.02 26.08 -37.04
CA LEU A 594 1.45 26.34 -36.90
C LEU A 594 2.17 26.48 -38.25
N SER A 595 1.73 25.74 -39.27
CA SER A 595 2.34 25.77 -40.61
C SER A 595 1.85 26.93 -41.49
N GLY A 596 0.81 27.64 -41.07
CA GLY A 596 0.13 28.66 -41.90
C GLY A 596 -0.62 28.04 -43.08
N GLY A 597 -1.12 26.81 -42.95
CA GLY A 597 -1.86 26.08 -43.98
C GLY A 597 -0.99 25.39 -45.04
N ARG A 598 0.34 25.34 -44.88
CA ARG A 598 1.24 24.59 -45.78
C ARG A 598 0.99 23.09 -45.72
N TYR A 599 0.61 22.58 -44.56
CA TYR A 599 0.23 21.20 -44.35
C TYR A 599 -1.24 21.10 -43.97
N GLY A 600 -1.94 20.17 -44.63
CA GLY A 600 -3.37 19.96 -44.48
C GLY A 600 -3.72 19.04 -43.31
N SER A 601 -3.04 17.90 -43.15
CA SER A 601 -3.41 16.94 -42.10
C SER A 601 -2.28 15.99 -41.71
N VAL A 602 -2.38 15.44 -40.49
CA VAL A 602 -1.57 14.32 -40.01
C VAL A 602 -2.46 13.08 -39.95
N SER A 603 -1.97 11.97 -40.50
CA SER A 603 -2.61 10.66 -40.43
C SER A 603 -1.61 9.59 -39.98
N PHE A 604 -2.12 8.47 -39.48
CA PHE A 604 -1.32 7.35 -39.00
C PHE A 604 -1.51 6.17 -39.95
N GLY A 605 -0.42 5.74 -40.59
CA GLY A 605 -0.38 4.67 -41.58
C GLY A 605 -0.13 3.30 -40.94
N ALA A 606 -0.14 2.26 -41.78
CA ALA A 606 0.24 0.91 -41.35
C ALA A 606 1.72 0.89 -40.90
N GLY A 607 2.01 0.14 -39.83
CA GLY A 607 3.38 -0.01 -39.33
C GLY A 607 3.90 1.20 -38.57
N GLU A 608 3.04 1.90 -37.81
CA GLU A 608 3.43 2.98 -36.90
C GLU A 608 4.00 4.24 -37.60
N GLN A 609 3.85 4.34 -38.92
CA GLN A 609 4.32 5.50 -39.69
C GLN A 609 3.36 6.68 -39.55
N ILE A 610 3.92 7.87 -39.34
CA ILE A 610 3.14 9.10 -39.32
C ILE A 610 3.24 9.73 -40.70
N LEU A 611 2.10 9.96 -41.33
CA LEU A 611 1.99 10.56 -42.64
C LEU A 611 1.51 12.01 -42.50
N CYS A 612 2.13 12.90 -43.26
CA CYS A 612 1.72 14.30 -43.37
C CYS A 612 1.19 14.55 -44.77
N THR A 613 0.02 15.18 -44.88
CA THR A 613 -0.59 15.59 -46.14
C THR A 613 -0.30 17.07 -46.37
N ASP A 614 0.31 17.41 -47.50
CA ASP A 614 0.53 18.80 -47.89
C ASP A 614 -0.76 19.52 -48.32
N ALA A 615 -0.67 20.81 -48.61
CA ALA A 615 -1.80 21.60 -49.14
C ALA A 615 -2.31 21.11 -50.52
N HIS A 616 -1.54 20.30 -51.25
CA HIS A 616 -1.91 19.72 -52.54
C HIS A 616 -2.58 18.34 -52.41
N GLY A 617 -2.74 17.82 -51.18
CA GLY A 617 -3.33 16.51 -50.93
C GLY A 617 -2.36 15.34 -51.09
N GLN A 618 -1.05 15.59 -51.27
CA GLN A 618 -0.04 14.55 -51.31
C GLN A 618 0.35 14.16 -49.90
N ALA A 619 0.13 12.88 -49.55
CA ALA A 619 0.53 12.30 -48.27
C ALA A 619 1.92 11.66 -48.40
N GLY A 620 2.84 12.02 -47.50
CA GLY A 620 4.17 11.42 -47.40
C GLY A 620 4.58 11.16 -45.95
N PRO A 621 5.55 10.27 -45.70
CA PRO A 621 6.05 10.02 -44.35
C PRO A 621 6.71 11.28 -43.78
N VAL A 622 6.47 11.57 -42.49
CA VAL A 622 7.01 12.77 -41.83
C VAL A 622 8.54 12.80 -41.89
N GLU A 623 9.19 11.65 -41.85
CA GLU A 623 10.65 11.51 -41.93
C GLU A 623 11.23 11.99 -43.28
N SER A 624 10.41 12.09 -44.33
CA SER A 624 10.82 12.63 -45.63
C SER A 624 10.75 14.16 -45.72
N LEU A 625 10.14 14.83 -44.73
CA LEU A 625 10.05 16.28 -44.70
C LEU A 625 11.40 16.92 -44.32
N PRO A 626 11.68 18.15 -44.76
CA PRO A 626 12.77 18.97 -44.23
C PRO A 626 12.74 19.04 -42.70
N GLY A 627 13.91 19.02 -42.05
CA GLY A 627 14.04 19.02 -40.59
C GLY A 627 13.15 20.04 -39.85
N PRO A 628 13.16 21.34 -40.24
CA PRO A 628 12.30 22.34 -39.60
C PRO A 628 10.80 22.05 -39.73
N GLU A 629 10.39 21.35 -40.78
CA GLU A 629 8.99 20.97 -41.00
C GLU A 629 8.62 19.72 -40.19
N GLN A 630 9.56 18.79 -39.99
CA GLN A 630 9.40 17.68 -39.05
C GLN A 630 9.17 18.16 -37.62
N ASP A 631 9.87 19.23 -37.21
CA ASP A 631 9.72 19.84 -35.88
C ASP A 631 8.33 20.45 -35.72
N ILE A 632 7.78 21.12 -36.75
CA ILE A 632 6.42 21.67 -36.70
C ILE A 632 5.39 20.56 -36.50
N VAL A 633 5.54 19.42 -37.19
CA VAL A 633 4.65 18.25 -37.00
C VAL A 633 4.79 17.68 -35.59
N TYR A 634 6.03 17.54 -35.09
CA TYR A 634 6.30 17.08 -33.73
C TYR A 634 5.62 17.98 -32.69
N LEU A 635 5.77 19.30 -32.83
CA LEU A 635 5.19 20.29 -31.92
C LEU A 635 3.66 20.30 -31.97
N ALA A 636 3.06 20.12 -33.14
CA ALA A 636 1.61 20.00 -33.29
C ALA A 636 1.07 18.75 -32.56
N LEU A 637 1.73 17.60 -32.71
CA LEU A 637 1.37 16.37 -32.01
C LEU A 637 1.58 16.49 -30.49
N TRP A 638 2.72 17.06 -30.07
CA TRP A 638 3.04 17.27 -28.67
C TRP A 638 1.99 18.18 -28.00
N ALA A 639 1.64 19.29 -28.63
CA ALA A 639 0.63 20.20 -28.11
C ALA A 639 -0.76 19.53 -28.04
N ALA A 640 -1.12 18.69 -29.01
CA ALA A 640 -2.36 17.92 -28.96
C ALA A 640 -2.39 16.92 -27.78
N ILE A 641 -1.27 16.25 -27.50
CA ILE A 641 -1.13 15.34 -26.36
C ILE A 641 -1.23 16.11 -25.04
N VAL A 642 -0.50 17.22 -24.90
CA VAL A 642 -0.52 18.06 -23.69
C VAL A 642 -1.91 18.66 -23.46
N GLU A 643 -2.61 19.09 -24.51
CA GLU A 643 -3.97 19.60 -24.40
C GLU A 643 -4.93 18.52 -23.90
N ALA A 644 -4.90 17.32 -24.50
CA ALA A 644 -5.72 16.19 -24.09
C ALA A 644 -5.42 15.76 -22.64
N ALA A 645 -4.14 15.68 -22.28
CA ALA A 645 -3.70 15.32 -20.93
C ALA A 645 -4.10 16.38 -19.91
N GLY A 646 -3.98 17.67 -20.23
CA GLY A 646 -4.34 18.78 -19.35
C GLY A 646 -5.82 18.77 -18.92
N HIS A 647 -6.72 18.28 -19.78
CA HIS A 647 -8.14 18.12 -19.45
C HIS A 647 -8.42 16.97 -18.49
N MET A 648 -7.64 15.89 -18.54
CA MET A 648 -7.78 14.76 -17.63
C MET A 648 -7.09 15.05 -16.31
N GLN A 649 -5.86 15.56 -16.39
CA GLN A 649 -4.99 15.75 -15.26
C GLN A 649 -3.95 16.84 -15.54
N PRO A 650 -4.09 18.03 -14.94
CA PRO A 650 -3.16 19.13 -15.20
C PRO A 650 -1.82 18.86 -14.50
N VAL A 651 -0.83 18.43 -15.28
CA VAL A 651 0.58 18.32 -14.89
C VAL A 651 1.35 19.44 -15.59
N PRO A 652 2.11 20.27 -14.85
CA PRO A 652 2.85 21.38 -15.45
C PRO A 652 3.86 20.93 -16.51
N VAL A 653 4.16 21.83 -17.44
CA VAL A 653 5.09 21.62 -18.55
C VAL A 653 6.23 22.62 -18.46
N LEU A 654 7.47 22.15 -18.41
CA LEU A 654 8.68 22.94 -18.36
C LEU A 654 9.47 22.78 -19.64
N LEU A 655 9.64 23.88 -20.37
CA LEU A 655 10.27 23.92 -21.69
C LEU A 655 11.67 24.52 -21.53
N ASP A 656 12.71 23.73 -21.81
CA ASP A 656 14.12 24.16 -21.75
C ASP A 656 14.63 24.50 -23.14
N ASP A 657 14.49 25.78 -23.49
CA ASP A 657 14.89 26.38 -24.77
C ASP A 657 14.46 25.57 -25.99
N SER A 658 13.32 24.87 -25.87
CA SER A 658 12.83 23.86 -26.81
C SER A 658 12.49 24.43 -28.19
N PHE A 659 12.45 25.76 -28.32
CA PHE A 659 12.03 26.46 -29.54
C PHE A 659 13.11 27.37 -30.13
N SER A 660 14.36 27.28 -29.66
CA SER A 660 15.48 28.11 -30.16
C SER A 660 15.72 27.98 -31.68
N MET A 661 15.37 26.82 -32.26
CA MET A 661 15.52 26.54 -33.70
C MET A 661 14.22 26.73 -34.50
N VAL A 662 13.11 27.09 -33.84
CA VAL A 662 11.82 27.27 -34.52
C VAL A 662 11.88 28.54 -35.38
N PRO A 663 11.47 28.48 -36.67
CA PRO A 663 11.45 29.67 -37.52
C PRO A 663 10.61 30.80 -36.91
N ALA A 664 11.08 32.04 -37.02
CA ALA A 664 10.40 33.22 -36.44
C ALA A 664 8.93 33.36 -36.89
N ALA A 665 8.59 32.89 -38.09
CA ALA A 665 7.21 32.86 -38.60
C ALA A 665 6.28 31.95 -37.78
N VAL A 666 6.81 30.89 -37.17
CA VAL A 666 6.07 29.90 -36.35
C VAL A 666 6.08 30.27 -34.87
N ALA A 667 7.09 31.01 -34.40
CA ALA A 667 7.23 31.40 -33.00
C ALA A 667 5.99 32.14 -32.46
N ARG A 668 5.39 33.05 -33.23
CA ARG A 668 4.19 33.79 -32.80
C ARG A 668 2.94 32.90 -32.68
N PRO A 669 2.54 32.11 -33.70
CA PRO A 669 1.47 31.12 -33.55
C PRO A 669 1.73 30.16 -32.39
N LEU A 670 2.95 29.66 -32.25
CA LEU A 670 3.30 28.76 -31.15
C LEU A 670 3.16 29.43 -29.79
N GLY A 671 3.55 30.70 -29.64
CA GLY A 671 3.32 31.48 -28.42
C GLY A 671 1.84 31.60 -28.06
N GLN A 672 0.96 31.79 -29.05
CA GLN A 672 -0.49 31.81 -28.83
C GLN A 672 -1.02 30.44 -28.40
N LEU A 673 -0.51 29.36 -28.99
CA LEU A 673 -0.86 28.00 -28.62
C LEU A 673 -0.41 27.67 -27.18
N LEU A 674 0.81 28.05 -26.79
CA LEU A 674 1.32 27.87 -25.43
C LEU A 674 0.51 28.69 -24.42
N ALA A 675 0.09 29.91 -24.78
CA ALA A 675 -0.81 30.71 -23.95
C ALA A 675 -2.18 30.01 -23.78
N GLN A 676 -2.71 29.38 -24.83
CA GLN A 676 -3.93 28.58 -24.76
C GLN A 676 -3.74 27.35 -23.87
N LEU A 677 -2.64 26.60 -24.01
CA LEU A 677 -2.30 25.48 -23.12
C LEU A 677 -2.13 25.95 -21.66
N GLY A 678 -1.58 27.15 -21.47
CA GLY A 678 -1.50 27.85 -20.17
C GLY A 678 -2.84 27.98 -19.45
N SER A 679 -3.96 27.98 -20.18
CA SER A 679 -5.29 28.05 -19.58
C SER A 679 -5.78 26.73 -18.98
N THR A 680 -5.26 25.59 -19.46
CA THR A 680 -5.63 24.25 -19.01
C THR A 680 -4.58 23.64 -18.09
N THR A 681 -3.30 23.89 -18.36
CA THR A 681 -2.16 23.46 -17.55
C THR A 681 -1.14 24.58 -17.36
N GLN A 682 -0.28 24.47 -16.37
CA GLN A 682 0.80 25.45 -16.16
C GLN A 682 1.92 25.19 -17.18
N VAL A 683 2.31 26.22 -17.94
CA VAL A 683 3.38 26.12 -18.94
C VAL A 683 4.47 27.13 -18.59
N VAL A 684 5.69 26.65 -18.39
CA VAL A 684 6.85 27.47 -18.03
C VAL A 684 7.93 27.30 -19.09
N LEU A 685 8.24 28.37 -19.81
CA LEU A 685 9.28 28.39 -20.83
C LEU A 685 10.53 29.11 -20.33
N PHE A 686 11.67 28.43 -20.33
CA PHE A 686 12.98 29.02 -20.13
C PHE A 686 13.64 29.21 -21.50
N THR A 687 13.96 30.44 -21.89
CA THR A 687 14.56 30.72 -23.21
C THR A 687 15.55 31.89 -23.18
N ALA A 688 16.39 32.00 -24.20
CA ALA A 688 17.21 33.18 -24.44
C ALA A 688 16.52 34.26 -25.29
N ASP A 689 15.44 33.92 -25.99
CA ASP A 689 14.75 34.83 -26.90
C ASP A 689 13.68 35.68 -26.16
N GLU A 690 13.89 36.99 -26.12
CA GLU A 690 12.95 37.95 -25.51
C GLU A 690 11.60 38.04 -26.26
N GLY A 691 11.53 37.58 -27.53
CA GLY A 691 10.31 37.62 -28.33
C GLY A 691 9.14 36.88 -27.70
N TRP A 692 9.41 35.82 -26.94
CA TRP A 692 8.39 35.01 -26.24
C TRP A 692 7.68 35.75 -25.12
N ALA A 693 8.30 36.78 -24.54
CA ALA A 693 7.70 37.58 -23.47
C ALA A 693 6.39 38.26 -23.91
N SER A 694 6.23 38.56 -25.20
CA SER A 694 5.03 39.20 -25.75
C SER A 694 3.79 38.30 -25.76
N ALA A 695 3.97 36.98 -25.78
CA ALA A 695 2.88 35.99 -25.77
C ALA A 695 2.56 35.47 -24.35
N ALA A 696 3.45 35.70 -23.40
CA ALA A 696 3.32 35.19 -22.03
C ALA A 696 2.37 36.06 -21.19
N GLY A 697 1.65 35.43 -20.27
CA GLY A 697 0.88 36.17 -19.27
C GLY A 697 1.79 36.88 -18.27
N GLN A 698 2.96 36.29 -17.99
CA GLN A 698 4.00 36.86 -17.13
C GLN A 698 5.38 36.55 -17.72
N SER A 699 6.30 37.50 -17.61
CA SER A 699 7.69 37.29 -18.00
C SER A 699 8.65 37.77 -16.92
N PHE A 700 9.74 37.04 -16.74
CA PHE A 700 10.78 37.33 -15.76
C PHE A 700 12.15 37.27 -16.43
N ARG A 701 13.06 38.14 -16.01
CA ARG A 701 14.46 38.09 -16.45
C ARG A 701 15.32 37.38 -15.42
N LEU A 702 16.06 36.37 -15.87
CA LEU A 702 17.10 35.71 -15.08
C LEU A 702 18.41 36.45 -15.30
N ALA A 703 19.06 36.81 -14.20
CA ALA A 703 20.32 37.56 -14.17
C ALA A 703 21.52 36.71 -14.60
#